data_AF-A0A231VGB6-F1
#
_entry.id   AF-A0A231VGB6-F1
#
_cell.length_a   1.000
_cell.length_b   1.000
_cell.length_c   1.000
_cell.angle_alpha   90.00
_cell.angle_beta   90.00
_cell.angle_gamma   90.00
#
_symmetry.space_group_name_H-M   'P 1'
#
loop_
_entity.id
_entity.type
_entity.pdbx_description
1 polymer ?
#
loop_
_entity_poly.entity_id
_entity_poly.type
_entity_poly.pdbx_seq_one_letter_code
_entity_poly.pdbx_strand_id
1 'polypeptide(L)'
;MNCRKLISLSLVSLLIFSSVIMQSISANAYSVITTNENQQVLSKGVTQKNITYFTTDGFINVNVLYIDLNDSNTSISTIFNPSGFKDRMNVEDMANGNGAIAAVNGDFFDTKQGFIIGASVKNGNLLTVPYYKGNYATFAIDKYNNPSIGYWKSTSLNITLPDGSQIPISALNNIGSLSNGTSCVIFTKDWNSNTPGVSDNYKDLVEIIVDNNNKVVDIRKGEGPTLIPDGGYSIDATGNVASTLLNLKPGDTVIKNISTDPPFDNFKMAISGGTILVSNGSIPQQFTDNVDGIYARTAIGYTQDKKHVIIATVDNANTRGMTEKELAQLMINLGAYDAMNLDGGGSTQMAVRELGDGQAKLQNTVPGYERNVANGVGVFNTAPAGNLYALKLEADSTNVFVGTHRAITVKGYDENYQPVKIDQNNVSFSINGIAGKFDGNEFLAESAGDGVITARVGNVTGTLKIKALDTLADIRFNPYSLNINKGSTTSISVTGKDLNGYRAPIEDRDINWTVYNNVGTINNGVFTASNADVSGALSANINGKVGNLLVKVGQGSDFDASQLPKPLDFVSLDSRNKEINVSNTNDSFKFMVFGDTDYDTLLRLQISLKAADTANKDYPLIVFTGDVNDRVLKSLNIQYIKAGDSYGVYDFRNSTFITLDDTKGGLLSSNKDQWSWFLNVLNNVKGDNLFIVLPKPVWGSDGFKDTREAQLFEDTLQKFRENTGKNVWIIYNGSIPFYTTLNDNIRYISNYGTNYGGGKMDIFTDARYISIMVNGKDIYYQDKDLFTK
;
A
#
# COMPACT_ATOMS: atom_id res chain seq x y z
N MET A 1 34.46 -28.10 33.08
CA MET A 1 35.19 -27.14 32.23
C MET A 1 34.62 -27.29 30.83
N ASN A 2 33.56 -26.53 30.54
CA ASN A 2 32.56 -26.93 29.55
C ASN A 2 32.59 -26.02 28.32
N CYS A 3 32.78 -26.65 27.16
CA CYS A 3 32.47 -26.12 25.84
C CYS A 3 31.02 -25.63 25.77
N ARG A 4 30.80 -24.32 25.82
CA ARG A 4 29.59 -23.64 25.32
C ARG A 4 29.93 -22.20 25.01
N LYS A 5 30.06 -21.86 23.73
CA LYS A 5 29.78 -20.56 23.10
C LYS A 5 30.48 -20.52 21.74
N LEU A 6 29.74 -20.87 20.70
CA LEU A 6 29.94 -20.49 19.29
C LEU A 6 28.87 -21.27 18.52
N ILE A 7 27.68 -20.70 18.43
CA ILE A 7 26.67 -20.83 17.35
C ILE A 7 25.60 -19.80 17.72
N SER A 8 25.71 -18.62 17.13
CA SER A 8 24.64 -17.62 17.04
C SER A 8 24.93 -16.78 15.80
N LEU A 9 24.95 -17.45 14.65
CA LEU A 9 24.91 -16.83 13.34
C LEU A 9 23.89 -17.62 12.51
N SER A 10 22.96 -16.88 11.91
CA SER A 10 22.13 -17.33 10.80
C SER A 10 21.04 -18.36 11.13
N LEU A 11 19.93 -17.89 11.69
CA LEU A 11 18.63 -18.55 11.57
C LEU A 11 17.59 -17.54 11.06
N VAL A 12 17.76 -17.13 9.80
CA VAL A 12 16.60 -16.83 8.96
C VAL A 12 16.22 -18.18 8.35
N SER A 13 15.44 -18.96 9.08
CA SER A 13 14.85 -20.18 8.56
C SER A 13 13.84 -19.82 7.48
N LEU A 14 14.26 -20.01 6.23
CA LEU A 14 13.41 -20.10 5.06
C LEU A 14 12.47 -21.31 5.26
N LEU A 15 11.33 -21.10 5.89
CA LEU A 15 10.23 -22.07 5.86
C LEU A 15 9.61 -21.98 4.47
N ILE A 16 10.07 -22.86 3.58
CA ILE A 16 9.41 -23.14 2.31
C ILE A 16 8.07 -23.79 2.67
N PHE A 17 7.02 -22.98 2.77
CA PHE A 17 5.67 -23.51 2.69
C PHE A 17 5.46 -23.94 1.23
N SER A 18 5.23 -25.24 1.06
CA SER A 18 4.69 -25.82 -0.17
C SER A 18 3.54 -24.93 -0.65
N SER A 19 3.62 -24.46 -1.89
CA SER A 19 2.53 -23.78 -2.58
C SER A 19 1.26 -24.62 -2.44
N VAL A 20 0.37 -24.22 -1.55
CA VAL A 20 -0.98 -24.78 -1.49
C VAL A 20 -1.63 -24.30 -2.78
N ILE A 21 -1.89 -25.25 -3.67
CA ILE A 21 -2.74 -25.02 -4.85
C ILE A 21 -4.09 -24.58 -4.29
N MET A 22 -4.37 -23.27 -4.35
CA MET A 22 -5.69 -22.73 -4.07
C MET A 22 -6.66 -23.41 -5.03
N GLN A 23 -7.52 -24.27 -4.51
CA GLN A 23 -8.63 -24.80 -5.29
C GLN A 23 -9.56 -23.62 -5.63
N SER A 24 -9.76 -23.42 -6.92
CA SER A 24 -10.67 -22.44 -7.50
C SER A 24 -12.07 -22.62 -6.93
N ILE A 25 -12.58 -21.60 -6.24
CA ILE A 25 -13.98 -21.55 -5.79
C ILE A 25 -14.78 -20.89 -6.92
N SER A 26 -15.57 -21.67 -7.65
CA SER A 26 -16.52 -21.15 -8.63
C SER A 26 -17.91 -20.94 -8.02
N ALA A 27 -18.24 -19.69 -7.77
CA ALA A 27 -19.54 -19.07 -8.08
C ALA A 27 -19.41 -17.55 -7.86
N ASN A 28 -19.25 -16.79 -8.95
CA ASN A 28 -19.15 -15.32 -9.01
C ASN A 28 -18.02 -14.65 -8.19
N ALA A 29 -16.97 -15.38 -7.82
CA ALA A 29 -15.76 -14.82 -7.20
C ALA A 29 -14.63 -14.68 -8.23
N TYR A 30 -13.84 -13.62 -8.15
CA TYR A 30 -12.60 -13.44 -8.91
C TYR A 30 -11.65 -14.63 -8.74
N SER A 31 -10.74 -14.81 -9.70
CA SER A 31 -9.60 -15.73 -9.52
C SER A 31 -8.34 -14.97 -9.16
N VAL A 32 -7.53 -15.52 -8.26
CA VAL A 32 -6.23 -14.97 -7.89
C VAL A 32 -5.22 -15.36 -8.96
N ILE A 33 -4.61 -14.36 -9.60
CA ILE A 33 -3.59 -14.52 -10.64
C ILE A 33 -2.21 -14.62 -10.00
N THR A 34 -1.89 -13.70 -9.09
CA THR A 34 -0.65 -13.72 -8.32
C THR A 34 -0.87 -13.21 -6.90
N THR A 35 0.01 -13.62 -5.99
CA THR A 35 0.03 -13.20 -4.59
C THR A 35 1.45 -12.75 -4.24
N ASN A 36 1.56 -11.59 -3.62
CA ASN A 36 2.79 -11.11 -3.00
C ASN A 36 2.55 -10.96 -1.49
N GLU A 37 3.50 -11.42 -0.67
CA GLU A 37 3.41 -11.39 0.78
C GLU A 37 4.72 -10.86 1.37
N ASN A 38 4.60 -9.85 2.23
CA ASN A 38 5.68 -9.34 3.07
C ASN A 38 5.30 -9.55 4.54
N GLN A 39 6.29 -9.79 5.41
CA GLN A 39 6.06 -9.97 6.84
C GLN A 39 7.11 -9.27 7.69
N GLN A 40 6.71 -8.85 8.90
CA GLN A 40 7.59 -8.32 9.92
C GLN A 40 7.18 -8.80 11.32
N VAL A 41 8.18 -8.99 12.19
CA VAL A 41 7.96 -9.34 13.59
C VAL A 41 7.85 -8.04 14.40
N LEU A 42 6.75 -7.90 15.15
CA LEU A 42 6.51 -6.73 16.01
C LEU A 42 6.87 -7.02 17.48
N SER A 43 6.71 -8.28 17.91
CA SER A 43 7.17 -8.80 19.19
C SER A 43 7.28 -10.34 19.12
N LYS A 44 7.73 -10.99 20.21
CA LYS A 44 7.82 -12.46 20.26
C LYS A 44 6.51 -13.18 19.93
N GLY A 45 5.39 -12.61 20.37
CA GLY A 45 4.05 -13.16 20.12
C GLY A 45 3.27 -12.50 18.99
N VAL A 46 3.85 -11.52 18.26
CA VAL A 46 3.09 -10.74 17.27
C VAL A 46 3.85 -10.59 15.96
N THR A 47 3.23 -11.05 14.87
CA THR A 47 3.73 -10.90 13.50
C THR A 47 2.70 -10.15 12.66
N GLN A 48 3.15 -9.18 11.87
CA GLN A 48 2.34 -8.52 10.85
C GLN A 48 2.70 -9.04 9.47
N LYS A 49 1.67 -9.21 8.63
CA LYS A 49 1.80 -9.52 7.21
C LYS A 49 1.07 -8.49 6.37
N ASN A 50 1.62 -8.15 5.22
CA ASN A 50 0.94 -7.45 4.14
C ASN A 50 0.86 -8.40 2.94
N ILE A 51 -0.35 -8.65 2.45
CA ILE A 51 -0.65 -9.55 1.34
C ILE A 51 -1.34 -8.76 0.24
N THR A 52 -0.74 -8.73 -0.94
CA THR A 52 -1.35 -8.17 -2.15
C THR A 52 -1.76 -9.30 -3.08
N TYR A 53 -3.07 -9.39 -3.35
CA TYR A 53 -3.60 -10.26 -4.39
C TYR A 53 -3.82 -9.46 -5.67
N PHE A 54 -3.31 -9.96 -6.78
CA PHE A 54 -3.74 -9.52 -8.10
C PHE A 54 -4.73 -10.53 -8.64
N THR A 55 -5.91 -10.06 -9.05
CA THR A 55 -7.04 -10.93 -9.38
C THR A 55 -7.67 -10.53 -10.72
N THR A 56 -8.56 -11.37 -11.24
CA THR A 56 -9.34 -11.05 -12.46
C THR A 56 -10.26 -9.83 -12.32
N ASP A 57 -10.42 -9.30 -11.10
CA ASP A 57 -11.19 -8.09 -10.80
C ASP A 57 -10.33 -6.98 -10.18
N GLY A 58 -9.00 -7.09 -10.28
CA GLY A 58 -8.03 -6.08 -9.84
C GLY A 58 -7.35 -6.41 -8.51
N PHE A 59 -6.56 -5.44 -8.03
CA PHE A 59 -5.75 -5.59 -6.83
C PHE A 59 -6.59 -5.57 -5.55
N ILE A 60 -6.20 -6.42 -4.59
CA ILE A 60 -6.67 -6.43 -3.20
C ILE A 60 -5.43 -6.31 -2.31
N ASN A 61 -5.45 -5.37 -1.37
CA ASN A 61 -4.43 -5.24 -0.34
C ASN A 61 -5.02 -5.66 1.02
N VAL A 62 -4.31 -6.54 1.73
CA VAL A 62 -4.71 -7.10 3.02
C VAL A 62 -3.57 -6.94 4.02
N ASN A 63 -3.83 -6.30 5.16
CA ASN A 63 -2.92 -6.33 6.31
C ASN A 63 -3.44 -7.33 7.34
N VAL A 64 -2.56 -8.13 7.93
CA VAL A 64 -2.91 -9.19 8.88
C VAL A 64 -2.00 -9.12 10.11
N LEU A 65 -2.58 -9.26 11.30
CA LEU A 65 -1.87 -9.51 12.55
C LEU A 65 -2.12 -10.95 12.99
N TYR A 66 -1.04 -11.68 13.27
CA TYR A 66 -1.05 -12.96 13.96
C TYR A 66 -0.53 -12.76 15.38
N ILE A 67 -1.34 -13.11 16.38
CA ILE A 67 -1.10 -12.79 17.79
C ILE A 67 -1.18 -14.09 18.61
N ASP A 68 -0.08 -14.53 19.21
CA ASP A 68 -0.01 -15.70 20.09
C ASP A 68 -0.44 -15.33 21.52
N LEU A 69 -1.52 -15.96 21.99
CA LEU A 69 -2.08 -15.75 23.33
C LEU A 69 -1.33 -16.54 24.42
N ASN A 70 -0.41 -17.43 24.07
CA ASN A 70 0.45 -18.14 25.03
C ASN A 70 1.67 -17.32 25.43
N ASP A 71 2.04 -16.30 24.65
CA ASP A 71 3.14 -15.42 25.01
C ASP A 71 2.72 -14.54 26.20
N SER A 72 3.44 -14.68 27.32
CA SER A 72 3.10 -14.01 28.58
C SER A 72 3.27 -12.49 28.53
N ASN A 73 3.97 -11.97 27.53
CA ASN A 73 4.20 -10.55 27.32
C ASN A 73 3.29 -9.97 26.22
N THR A 74 2.39 -10.76 25.67
CA THR A 74 1.46 -10.34 24.63
C THR A 74 0.08 -10.16 25.26
N SER A 75 -0.48 -8.96 25.13
CA SER A 75 -1.83 -8.65 25.60
C SER A 75 -2.66 -8.01 24.49
N ILE A 76 -3.96 -8.28 24.51
CA ILE A 76 -4.95 -7.65 23.63
C ILE A 76 -5.98 -7.01 24.54
N SER A 77 -6.33 -5.75 24.26
CA SER A 77 -7.34 -4.99 25.00
C SER A 77 -8.14 -4.10 24.07
N THR A 78 -9.37 -3.80 24.49
CA THR A 78 -10.12 -2.66 23.95
C THR A 78 -9.35 -1.37 24.23
N ILE A 79 -9.21 -0.53 23.22
CA ILE A 79 -8.64 0.82 23.29
C ILE A 79 -9.66 1.83 22.79
N PHE A 80 -9.56 3.05 23.28
CA PHE A 80 -10.37 4.21 22.88
C PHE A 80 -9.53 5.46 23.14
N ASN A 81 -10.06 6.64 22.84
CA ASN A 81 -9.37 7.89 23.16
C ASN A 81 -8.96 7.90 24.66
N PRO A 82 -7.68 8.15 25.01
CA PRO A 82 -7.25 8.18 26.42
C PRO A 82 -8.04 9.16 27.31
N SER A 83 -8.69 10.16 26.71
CA SER A 83 -9.57 11.12 27.40
C SER A 83 -11.01 10.63 27.61
N GLY A 84 -11.37 9.45 27.06
CA GLY A 84 -12.69 8.82 27.18
C GLY A 84 -13.53 8.82 25.89
N PHE A 85 -14.68 8.15 25.92
CA PHE A 85 -15.61 7.98 24.79
C PHE A 85 -16.28 9.26 24.28
N LYS A 86 -16.14 10.38 24.99
CA LYS A 86 -16.67 11.67 24.54
C LYS A 86 -16.14 12.07 23.15
N ASP A 87 -14.85 11.86 22.92
CA ASP A 87 -14.17 12.31 21.71
C ASP A 87 -13.61 11.12 20.92
N ARG A 88 -13.91 11.06 19.62
CA ARG A 88 -13.36 10.04 18.71
C ARG A 88 -11.90 10.32 18.38
N MET A 89 -11.16 9.27 18.01
CA MET A 89 -9.74 9.36 17.65
C MET A 89 -9.45 8.39 16.50
N ASN A 90 -8.54 8.75 15.59
CA ASN A 90 -8.08 7.83 14.55
C ASN A 90 -7.26 6.68 15.17
N VAL A 91 -7.07 5.56 14.45
CA VAL A 91 -6.46 4.36 15.03
C VAL A 91 -4.97 4.55 15.28
N GLU A 92 -4.26 5.31 14.45
CA GLU A 92 -2.84 5.62 14.66
C GLU A 92 -2.61 6.35 16.00
N ASP A 93 -3.30 7.46 16.22
CA ASP A 93 -3.22 8.24 17.47
C ASP A 93 -3.72 7.44 18.66
N MET A 94 -4.76 6.61 18.47
CA MET A 94 -5.29 5.76 19.54
C MET A 94 -4.29 4.68 19.96
N ALA A 95 -3.57 4.09 19.01
CA ALA A 95 -2.50 3.14 19.29
C ALA A 95 -1.39 3.81 20.10
N ASN A 96 -0.91 4.96 19.64
CA ASN A 96 0.16 5.73 20.27
C ASN A 96 -0.23 6.24 21.67
N GLY A 97 -1.43 6.80 21.80
CA GLY A 97 -1.97 7.33 23.06
C GLY A 97 -2.22 6.25 24.13
N ASN A 98 -2.45 5.01 23.73
CA ASN A 98 -2.59 3.88 24.65
C ASN A 98 -1.28 3.08 24.83
N GLY A 99 -0.24 3.31 24.02
CA GLY A 99 1.00 2.55 24.05
C GLY A 99 0.92 1.16 23.39
N ALA A 100 0.00 0.96 22.45
CA ALA A 100 -0.14 -0.28 21.69
C ALA A 100 0.97 -0.41 20.64
N ILE A 101 1.44 -1.63 20.39
CA ILE A 101 2.38 -1.94 19.31
C ILE A 101 1.67 -2.17 17.97
N ALA A 102 0.38 -2.49 18.02
CA ALA A 102 -0.49 -2.56 16.87
C ALA A 102 -1.92 -2.26 17.30
N ALA A 103 -2.73 -1.72 16.40
CA ALA A 103 -4.14 -1.48 16.65
C ALA A 103 -4.96 -1.58 15.37
N VAL A 104 -6.25 -1.91 15.52
CA VAL A 104 -7.26 -1.76 14.47
C VAL A 104 -8.50 -1.06 15.00
N ASN A 105 -9.36 -0.57 14.10
CA ASN A 105 -10.67 -0.05 14.48
C ASN A 105 -11.59 -1.16 15.06
N GLY A 106 -12.61 -0.73 15.79
CA GLY A 106 -13.46 -1.62 16.59
C GLY A 106 -14.94 -1.63 16.19
N ASP A 107 -15.79 -1.26 17.15
CA ASP A 107 -17.24 -1.35 17.09
C ASP A 107 -17.84 -0.48 15.98
N PHE A 108 -19.07 -0.84 15.55
CA PHE A 108 -19.94 0.12 14.86
C PHE A 108 -20.26 1.30 15.77
N PHE A 109 -20.38 2.49 15.17
CA PHE A 109 -20.74 3.70 15.88
C PHE A 109 -21.59 4.63 15.02
N ASP A 110 -22.38 5.48 15.67
CA ASP A 110 -23.10 6.54 14.97
C ASP A 110 -22.09 7.59 14.46
N THR A 111 -22.00 7.76 13.15
CA THR A 111 -21.01 8.67 12.54
C THR A 111 -21.31 10.15 12.79
N LYS A 112 -22.52 10.52 13.21
CA LYS A 112 -22.91 11.90 13.54
C LYS A 112 -22.63 12.23 15.01
N GLN A 113 -23.08 11.36 15.92
CA GLN A 113 -23.06 11.58 17.36
C GLN A 113 -21.90 10.87 18.07
N GLY A 114 -21.24 9.91 17.41
CA GLY A 114 -19.98 9.30 17.85
C GLY A 114 -20.11 8.14 18.83
N PHE A 115 -21.32 7.70 19.17
CA PHE A 115 -21.51 6.66 20.17
C PHE A 115 -21.47 5.24 19.61
N ILE A 116 -20.96 4.31 20.40
CA ILE A 116 -20.80 2.89 20.08
C ILE A 116 -22.13 2.14 20.11
N ILE A 117 -22.26 1.18 19.20
CA ILE A 117 -23.37 0.24 19.11
C ILE A 117 -22.82 -1.15 19.44
N GLY A 118 -22.87 -1.54 20.71
CA GLY A 118 -22.40 -2.85 21.14
C GLY A 118 -21.78 -2.88 22.53
N ALA A 119 -21.43 -4.09 22.96
CA ALA A 119 -20.77 -4.35 24.22
C ALA A 119 -19.27 -4.08 24.10
N SER A 120 -18.75 -3.26 25.00
CA SER A 120 -17.33 -2.98 25.11
C SER A 120 -16.88 -3.20 26.54
N VAL A 121 -15.81 -3.98 26.75
CA VAL A 121 -15.27 -4.30 28.07
C VAL A 121 -13.77 -4.03 28.08
N LYS A 122 -13.26 -3.47 29.18
CA LYS A 122 -11.83 -3.32 29.45
C LYS A 122 -11.53 -3.62 30.91
N ASN A 123 -10.58 -4.51 31.16
CA ASN A 123 -10.15 -4.94 32.50
C ASN A 123 -11.32 -5.41 33.40
N GLY A 124 -12.30 -6.12 32.83
CA GLY A 124 -13.48 -6.59 33.57
C GLY A 124 -14.56 -5.54 33.81
N ASN A 125 -14.36 -4.29 33.36
CA ASN A 125 -15.35 -3.24 33.45
C ASN A 125 -16.13 -3.13 32.14
N LEU A 126 -17.47 -3.15 32.23
CA LEU A 126 -18.33 -2.82 31.11
C LEU A 126 -18.23 -1.32 30.82
N LEU A 127 -17.90 -0.98 29.58
CA LEU A 127 -17.76 0.40 29.10
C LEU A 127 -19.02 0.87 28.38
N THR A 128 -19.61 -0.02 27.58
CA THR A 128 -20.87 0.17 26.86
C THR A 128 -21.69 -1.12 26.93
N VAL A 129 -23.02 -1.00 26.93
CA VAL A 129 -23.92 -2.14 27.11
C VAL A 129 -24.17 -2.87 25.78
N PRO A 130 -24.35 -4.21 25.79
CA PRO A 130 -24.80 -4.94 24.60
C PRO A 130 -26.06 -4.32 24.00
N TYR A 131 -26.12 -4.31 22.67
CA TYR A 131 -27.29 -3.81 21.96
C TYR A 131 -28.52 -4.63 22.31
N TYR A 132 -29.66 -3.95 22.51
CA TYR A 132 -30.87 -4.57 23.06
C TYR A 132 -31.46 -5.72 22.21
N LYS A 133 -31.17 -5.77 20.90
CA LYS A 133 -31.60 -6.88 20.02
C LYS A 133 -30.68 -8.11 20.09
N GLY A 134 -29.49 -7.98 20.68
CA GLY A 134 -28.54 -9.10 20.84
C GLY A 134 -28.09 -9.75 19.54
N ASN A 135 -28.02 -9.00 18.44
CA ASN A 135 -27.69 -9.50 17.10
C ASN A 135 -26.31 -9.05 16.58
N TYR A 136 -25.55 -8.33 17.40
CA TYR A 136 -24.18 -7.93 17.09
C TYR A 136 -23.18 -8.92 17.69
N ALA A 137 -22.33 -9.48 16.82
CA ALA A 137 -21.28 -10.40 17.25
C ALA A 137 -20.30 -9.66 18.17
N THR A 138 -19.81 -10.34 19.21
CA THR A 138 -18.86 -9.80 20.18
C THR A 138 -17.69 -10.76 20.33
N PHE A 139 -16.49 -10.25 20.05
CA PHE A 139 -15.23 -10.92 20.33
C PHE A 139 -14.82 -10.58 21.76
N ALA A 140 -14.47 -11.59 22.54
CA ALA A 140 -14.04 -11.39 23.92
C ALA A 140 -12.91 -12.34 24.28
N ILE A 141 -12.03 -11.89 25.17
CA ILE A 141 -11.00 -12.72 25.79
C ILE A 141 -11.27 -12.78 27.29
N ASP A 142 -11.36 -13.99 27.82
CA ASP A 142 -11.60 -14.21 29.24
C ASP A 142 -10.35 -13.90 30.09
N LYS A 143 -10.50 -13.95 31.42
CA LYS A 143 -9.40 -13.79 32.38
C LYS A 143 -8.31 -14.87 32.28
N TYR A 144 -8.53 -15.95 31.53
CA TYR A 144 -7.61 -17.07 31.31
C TYR A 144 -7.00 -17.07 29.90
N ASN A 145 -7.12 -15.97 29.15
CA ASN A 145 -6.66 -15.83 27.77
C ASN A 145 -7.36 -16.73 26.74
N ASN A 146 -8.58 -17.19 27.01
CA ASN A 146 -9.37 -17.90 26.01
C ASN A 146 -10.21 -16.90 25.19
N PRO A 147 -10.02 -16.84 23.86
CA PRO A 147 -10.88 -16.08 22.97
C PRO A 147 -12.22 -16.79 22.73
N SER A 148 -13.25 -15.99 22.49
CA SER A 148 -14.59 -16.44 22.10
C SER A 148 -15.28 -15.38 21.24
N ILE A 149 -16.16 -15.84 20.35
CA ILE A 149 -17.05 -14.97 19.56
C ILE A 149 -18.49 -15.45 19.81
N GLY A 150 -19.39 -14.52 20.13
CA GLY A 150 -20.79 -14.82 20.34
C GLY A 150 -21.67 -13.59 20.38
N TYR A 151 -22.98 -13.80 20.41
CA TYR A 151 -23.97 -12.72 20.51
C TYR A 151 -24.27 -12.42 21.97
N TRP A 152 -23.83 -11.26 22.44
CA TRP A 152 -24.03 -10.82 23.82
C TRP A 152 -25.37 -10.12 23.97
N LYS A 153 -26.00 -10.27 25.13
CA LYS A 153 -27.23 -9.55 25.49
C LYS A 153 -27.16 -9.03 26.92
N SER A 154 -27.88 -7.95 27.18
CA SER A 154 -28.06 -7.42 28.53
C SER A 154 -29.18 -8.20 29.23
N THR A 155 -28.94 -8.67 30.45
CA THR A 155 -29.93 -9.41 31.26
C THR A 155 -30.52 -8.55 32.38
N SER A 156 -29.83 -7.50 32.81
CA SER A 156 -30.39 -6.44 33.67
C SER A 156 -29.78 -5.08 33.32
N LEU A 157 -30.63 -4.07 33.16
CA LEU A 157 -30.25 -2.68 32.88
C LEU A 157 -31.20 -1.73 33.61
N ASN A 158 -31.03 -1.58 34.92
CA ASN A 158 -31.80 -0.62 35.71
C ASN A 158 -31.01 -0.08 36.91
N ILE A 159 -31.45 1.06 37.42
CA ILE A 159 -31.11 1.50 38.77
C ILE A 159 -32.30 1.25 39.70
N THR A 160 -32.02 0.93 40.96
CA THR A 160 -33.03 0.88 42.03
C THR A 160 -32.85 2.08 42.95
N LEU A 161 -33.92 2.88 43.11
CA LEU A 161 -33.97 4.04 43.98
C LEU A 161 -34.23 3.65 45.44
N PRO A 162 -34.06 4.57 46.42
CA PRO A 162 -34.27 4.27 47.85
C PRO A 162 -35.69 3.78 48.20
N ASP A 163 -36.70 4.18 47.43
CA ASP A 163 -38.10 3.76 47.61
C ASP A 163 -38.40 2.37 46.99
N GLY A 164 -37.39 1.72 46.39
CA GLY A 164 -37.49 0.44 45.71
C GLY A 164 -37.97 0.53 44.26
N SER A 165 -38.29 1.73 43.75
CA SER A 165 -38.65 1.92 42.35
C SER A 165 -37.45 1.67 41.44
N GLN A 166 -37.73 1.20 40.22
CA GLN A 166 -36.71 0.89 39.22
C GLN A 166 -36.81 1.83 38.02
N ILE A 167 -35.68 2.38 37.61
CA ILE A 167 -35.57 3.20 36.40
C ILE A 167 -34.71 2.42 35.39
N PRO A 168 -35.20 2.20 34.15
CA PRO A 168 -34.41 1.57 33.11
C PRO A 168 -33.14 2.36 32.78
N ILE A 169 -32.05 1.65 32.50
CA ILE A 169 -30.84 2.21 31.90
C ILE A 169 -30.89 1.94 30.40
N SER A 170 -30.82 2.97 29.57
CA SER A 170 -30.75 2.80 28.11
C SER A 170 -29.34 2.58 27.61
N ALA A 171 -28.35 3.20 28.25
CA ALA A 171 -26.96 3.06 27.86
C ALA A 171 -25.97 3.40 28.98
N LEU A 172 -24.72 3.03 28.73
CA LEU A 172 -23.55 3.40 29.52
C LEU A 172 -22.61 4.19 28.61
N ASN A 173 -22.10 5.34 29.08
CA ASN A 173 -21.13 6.21 28.40
C ASN A 173 -21.56 6.63 26.97
N ASN A 174 -22.86 6.78 26.73
CA ASN A 174 -23.43 7.05 25.41
C ASN A 174 -24.48 8.17 25.48
N ILE A 175 -24.05 9.37 25.10
CA ILE A 175 -24.88 10.58 25.15
C ILE A 175 -26.08 10.56 24.21
N GLY A 176 -26.00 9.83 23.09
CA GLY A 176 -27.10 9.72 22.12
C GLY A 176 -28.37 9.08 22.68
N SER A 177 -28.27 8.40 23.83
CA SER A 177 -29.41 7.72 24.47
C SER A 177 -30.19 8.59 25.48
N LEU A 178 -29.76 9.84 25.72
CA LEU A 178 -30.40 10.72 26.71
C LEU A 178 -31.79 11.26 26.33
N SER A 179 -32.16 11.23 25.05
CA SER A 179 -33.36 11.89 24.53
C SER A 179 -34.66 11.08 24.60
N ASN A 180 -34.68 9.93 25.29
CA ASN A 180 -35.87 9.05 25.28
C ASN A 180 -36.91 9.35 26.37
N GLY A 181 -36.62 10.24 27.33
CA GLY A 181 -37.52 10.69 28.40
C GLY A 181 -38.08 9.60 29.33
N THR A 182 -37.69 8.33 29.14
CA THR A 182 -38.27 7.12 29.75
C THR A 182 -37.23 6.21 30.40
N SER A 183 -35.94 6.56 30.27
CA SER A 183 -34.82 5.87 30.90
C SER A 183 -33.75 6.87 31.34
N CYS A 184 -32.71 6.39 32.03
CA CYS A 184 -31.49 7.13 32.29
C CYS A 184 -30.31 6.58 31.48
N VAL A 185 -29.26 7.39 31.35
CA VAL A 185 -27.93 6.99 30.88
C VAL A 185 -26.97 7.08 32.06
N ILE A 186 -26.09 6.10 32.19
CA ILE A 186 -25.02 6.14 33.18
C ILE A 186 -23.74 6.67 32.51
N PHE A 187 -23.07 7.64 33.12
CA PHE A 187 -21.72 8.04 32.71
C PHE A 187 -20.71 7.74 33.81
N THR A 188 -19.56 7.26 33.37
CA THR A 188 -18.39 6.98 34.20
C THR A 188 -17.22 7.81 33.69
N LYS A 189 -16.09 7.76 34.39
CA LYS A 189 -14.86 8.41 33.91
C LYS A 189 -14.36 7.88 32.56
N ASP A 190 -14.82 6.72 32.12
CA ASP A 190 -14.52 6.20 30.78
C ASP A 190 -15.17 7.03 29.67
N TRP A 191 -16.24 7.79 29.94
CA TRP A 191 -16.78 8.76 28.98
C TRP A 191 -15.93 10.03 28.91
N ASN A 192 -15.71 10.65 30.08
CA ASN A 192 -14.82 11.78 30.30
C ASN A 192 -14.68 11.98 31.82
N SER A 193 -13.66 12.72 32.26
CA SER A 193 -13.49 13.19 33.63
C SER A 193 -14.71 13.95 34.19
N ASN A 194 -15.42 14.68 33.33
CA ASN A 194 -16.62 15.42 33.67
C ASN A 194 -17.88 14.76 33.09
N THR A 195 -19.04 15.05 33.67
CA THR A 195 -20.36 14.71 33.13
C THR A 195 -20.67 15.48 31.83
N PRO A 196 -21.69 15.08 31.06
CA PRO A 196 -22.15 15.80 29.87
C PRO A 196 -22.47 17.28 30.09
N GLY A 197 -23.17 17.58 31.20
CA GLY A 197 -23.72 18.91 31.46
C GLY A 197 -24.84 19.32 30.48
N VAL A 198 -25.54 20.40 30.83
CA VAL A 198 -26.60 20.96 29.99
C VAL A 198 -26.07 21.40 28.62
N SER A 199 -26.87 21.16 27.59
CA SER A 199 -26.59 21.62 26.22
C SER A 199 -27.89 21.98 25.51
N ASP A 200 -27.79 22.58 24.32
CA ASP A 200 -28.97 22.91 23.50
C ASP A 200 -29.85 21.70 23.15
N ASN A 201 -29.24 20.51 23.08
CA ASN A 201 -29.93 19.25 22.81
C ASN A 201 -30.61 18.66 24.05
N TYR A 202 -30.16 19.04 25.26
CA TYR A 202 -30.60 18.45 26.53
C TYR A 202 -30.83 19.55 27.58
N LYS A 203 -31.75 20.48 27.30
CA LYS A 203 -31.98 21.69 28.12
C LYS A 203 -32.56 21.41 29.50
N ASP A 204 -33.26 20.29 29.65
CA ASP A 204 -33.90 19.84 30.89
C ASP A 204 -33.12 18.72 31.59
N LEU A 205 -31.84 18.54 31.25
CA LEU A 205 -30.97 17.51 31.83
C LEU A 205 -30.92 17.61 33.36
N VAL A 206 -31.12 16.46 34.00
CA VAL A 206 -30.83 16.24 35.42
C VAL A 206 -29.70 15.23 35.52
N GLU A 207 -28.68 15.55 36.32
CA GLU A 207 -27.52 14.71 36.58
C GLU A 207 -27.45 14.42 38.09
N ILE A 208 -27.41 13.14 38.46
CA ILE A 208 -27.23 12.69 39.83
C ILE A 208 -25.81 12.15 39.96
N ILE A 209 -24.98 12.78 40.77
CA ILE A 209 -23.61 12.35 40.98
C ILE A 209 -23.59 11.31 42.10
N VAL A 210 -22.97 10.17 41.84
CA VAL A 210 -22.92 9.02 42.75
C VAL A 210 -21.48 8.61 42.99
N ASP A 211 -21.13 8.37 44.26
CA ASP A 211 -19.79 7.91 44.64
C ASP A 211 -19.58 6.39 44.44
N ASN A 212 -18.37 5.91 44.74
CA ASN A 212 -18.02 4.49 44.63
C ASN A 212 -18.70 3.58 45.66
N ASN A 213 -19.42 4.13 46.65
CA ASN A 213 -20.22 3.41 47.62
C ASN A 213 -21.72 3.45 47.27
N ASN A 214 -22.06 3.85 46.03
CA ASN A 214 -23.42 4.00 45.54
C ASN A 214 -24.25 5.06 46.29
N LYS A 215 -23.59 6.08 46.86
CA LYS A 215 -24.25 7.19 47.55
C LYS A 215 -24.37 8.41 46.65
N VAL A 216 -25.55 9.03 46.62
CA VAL A 216 -25.76 10.31 45.96
C VAL A 216 -24.93 11.38 46.67
N VAL A 217 -24.12 12.13 45.93
CA VAL A 217 -23.29 13.22 46.46
C VAL A 217 -23.74 14.60 45.98
N ASP A 218 -24.33 14.68 44.78
CA ASP A 218 -24.84 15.93 44.21
C ASP A 218 -26.03 15.66 43.27
N ILE A 219 -26.92 16.66 43.15
CA ILE A 219 -28.13 16.62 42.33
C ILE A 219 -28.20 17.92 41.55
N ARG A 220 -28.11 17.81 40.22
CA ARG A 220 -27.87 18.96 39.34
C ARG A 220 -28.99 19.05 38.31
N LYS A 221 -29.49 20.25 38.05
CA LYS A 221 -30.55 20.49 37.06
C LYS A 221 -30.18 21.64 36.13
N GLY A 222 -30.02 21.34 34.85
CA GLY A 222 -29.70 22.34 33.83
C GLY A 222 -28.39 23.08 34.12
N GLU A 223 -27.44 22.43 34.80
CA GLU A 223 -26.13 23.00 35.11
C GLU A 223 -25.06 22.55 34.11
N GLY A 224 -23.92 23.24 34.10
CA GLY A 224 -22.77 22.83 33.30
C GLY A 224 -22.09 21.55 33.81
N PRO A 225 -21.16 20.99 33.01
CA PRO A 225 -20.40 19.78 33.34
C PRO A 225 -19.73 19.85 34.72
N THR A 226 -19.73 18.74 35.45
CA THR A 226 -19.02 18.60 36.73
C THR A 226 -18.17 17.33 36.78
N LEU A 227 -17.27 17.21 37.75
CA LEU A 227 -16.42 16.02 37.91
C LEU A 227 -17.24 14.78 38.30
N ILE A 228 -16.94 13.66 37.64
CA ILE A 228 -17.39 12.34 38.09
C ILE A 228 -16.44 11.86 39.21
N PRO A 229 -16.91 11.37 40.37
CA PRO A 229 -16.04 10.83 41.42
C PRO A 229 -15.23 9.61 40.97
N ASP A 230 -14.07 9.37 41.58
CA ASP A 230 -13.28 8.15 41.33
C ASP A 230 -14.05 6.89 41.73
N GLY A 231 -14.19 5.94 40.79
CA GLY A 231 -15.01 4.74 40.97
C GLY A 231 -16.52 5.01 41.05
N GLY A 232 -16.94 6.27 40.99
CA GLY A 232 -18.33 6.70 40.94
C GLY A 232 -18.87 6.80 39.52
N TYR A 233 -20.05 7.40 39.39
CA TYR A 233 -20.74 7.60 38.12
C TYR A 233 -21.77 8.72 38.24
N SER A 234 -22.28 9.20 37.11
CA SER A 234 -23.48 10.03 37.06
C SER A 234 -24.66 9.27 36.46
N ILE A 235 -25.86 9.60 36.93
CA ILE A 235 -27.13 9.15 36.38
C ILE A 235 -27.78 10.35 35.72
N ASP A 236 -27.93 10.27 34.40
CA ASP A 236 -28.32 11.40 33.59
C ASP A 236 -29.63 11.08 32.87
N ALA A 237 -30.59 12.00 32.95
CA ALA A 237 -31.88 11.83 32.29
C ALA A 237 -32.52 13.16 31.90
N THR A 238 -33.46 13.09 30.97
CA THR A 238 -34.36 14.18 30.57
C THR A 238 -35.83 13.78 30.83
N GLY A 239 -36.77 14.72 30.70
CA GLY A 239 -38.20 14.46 30.75
C GLY A 239 -38.72 13.91 32.09
N ASN A 240 -39.55 12.86 32.03
CA ASN A 240 -40.21 12.32 33.22
C ASN A 240 -39.22 11.68 34.20
N VAL A 241 -38.23 10.95 33.68
CA VAL A 241 -37.19 10.33 34.52
C VAL A 241 -36.37 11.39 35.26
N ALA A 242 -36.03 12.50 34.59
CA ALA A 242 -35.36 13.63 35.23
C ALA A 242 -36.17 14.16 36.44
N SER A 243 -37.49 14.28 36.27
CA SER A 243 -38.39 14.72 37.35
C SER A 243 -38.42 13.72 38.51
N THR A 244 -38.35 12.41 38.24
CA THR A 244 -38.26 11.37 39.27
C THR A 244 -36.93 11.44 40.03
N LEU A 245 -35.81 11.62 39.33
CA LEU A 245 -34.47 11.68 39.93
C LEU A 245 -34.28 12.88 40.87
N LEU A 246 -34.98 14.00 40.63
CA LEU A 246 -34.96 15.18 41.52
C LEU A 246 -35.52 14.92 42.93
N ASN A 247 -36.21 13.80 43.15
CA ASN A 247 -36.70 13.44 44.49
C ASN A 247 -35.60 12.86 45.39
N LEU A 248 -34.45 12.48 44.83
CA LEU A 248 -33.29 12.01 45.58
C LEU A 248 -32.71 13.11 46.47
N LYS A 249 -31.87 12.71 47.41
CA LYS A 249 -31.12 13.59 48.31
C LYS A 249 -29.68 13.09 48.47
N PRO A 250 -28.70 13.98 48.69
CA PRO A 250 -27.37 13.56 49.09
C PRO A 250 -27.41 12.58 50.28
N GLY A 251 -26.68 11.46 50.17
CA GLY A 251 -26.69 10.35 51.12
C GLY A 251 -27.64 9.19 50.79
N ASP A 252 -28.58 9.40 49.85
CA ASP A 252 -29.43 8.33 49.33
C ASP A 252 -28.61 7.25 48.64
N THR A 253 -29.07 6.00 48.71
CA THR A 253 -28.41 4.86 48.06
C THR A 253 -29.10 4.54 46.76
N VAL A 254 -28.36 4.49 45.66
CA VAL A 254 -28.88 4.08 44.35
C VAL A 254 -28.15 2.84 43.88
N ILE A 255 -28.85 1.72 43.75
CA ILE A 255 -28.22 0.45 43.35
C ILE A 255 -28.20 0.36 41.82
N LYS A 256 -27.01 0.24 41.23
CA LYS A 256 -26.82 0.02 39.79
C LYS A 256 -26.86 -1.49 39.47
N ASN A 257 -27.92 -1.94 38.80
CA ASN A 257 -28.11 -3.33 38.37
C ASN A 257 -27.81 -3.47 36.87
N ILE A 258 -26.55 -3.77 36.55
CA ILE A 258 -26.09 -4.03 35.19
C ILE A 258 -25.52 -5.44 35.12
N SER A 259 -26.08 -6.27 34.24
CA SER A 259 -25.57 -7.61 33.98
C SER A 259 -25.78 -8.02 32.52
N THR A 260 -24.91 -8.90 32.03
CA THR A 260 -24.90 -9.38 30.65
C THR A 260 -24.85 -10.90 30.63
N ASP A 261 -25.20 -11.46 29.48
CA ASP A 261 -24.99 -12.87 29.14
C ASP A 261 -24.14 -12.94 27.87
N PRO A 262 -22.91 -13.47 27.94
CA PRO A 262 -22.22 -13.95 29.16
C PRO A 262 -21.87 -12.81 30.14
N PRO A 263 -21.57 -13.11 31.42
CA PRO A 263 -21.22 -12.08 32.43
C PRO A 263 -19.93 -11.34 32.04
N PHE A 264 -20.04 -10.03 31.84
CA PHE A 264 -18.94 -9.18 31.32
C PHE A 264 -17.68 -9.20 32.21
N ASP A 265 -17.87 -9.37 33.51
CA ASP A 265 -16.82 -9.36 34.53
C ASP A 265 -15.91 -10.60 34.47
N ASN A 266 -16.27 -11.62 33.69
CA ASN A 266 -15.39 -12.75 33.39
C ASN A 266 -14.34 -12.44 32.32
N PHE A 267 -14.47 -11.31 31.62
CA PHE A 267 -13.66 -10.98 30.45
C PHE A 267 -12.70 -9.84 30.74
N LYS A 268 -11.45 -9.98 30.28
CA LYS A 268 -10.47 -8.88 30.34
C LYS A 268 -10.76 -7.84 29.25
N MET A 269 -11.32 -8.27 28.13
CA MET A 269 -11.76 -7.38 27.07
C MET A 269 -12.91 -8.00 26.27
N ALA A 270 -13.74 -7.14 25.73
CA ALA A 270 -14.76 -7.48 24.74
C ALA A 270 -14.97 -6.30 23.81
N ILE A 271 -15.23 -6.59 22.54
CA ILE A 271 -15.59 -5.62 21.51
C ILE A 271 -16.61 -6.24 20.58
N SER A 272 -17.66 -5.50 20.29
CA SER A 272 -18.67 -5.88 19.31
C SER A 272 -18.22 -5.57 17.88
N GLY A 273 -19.03 -6.01 16.94
CA GLY A 273 -18.88 -5.72 15.52
C GLY A 273 -20.23 -5.93 14.85
N GLY A 274 -20.24 -6.43 13.62
CA GLY A 274 -21.46 -6.73 12.89
C GLY A 274 -21.92 -8.17 13.09
N THR A 275 -21.52 -9.02 12.15
CA THR A 275 -21.92 -10.42 12.05
C THR A 275 -20.78 -11.37 12.36
N ILE A 276 -21.11 -12.60 12.77
CA ILE A 276 -20.18 -13.72 12.69
C ILE A 276 -19.94 -14.06 11.21
N LEU A 277 -18.67 -14.12 10.81
CA LEU A 277 -18.21 -14.46 9.46
C LEU A 277 -17.88 -15.94 9.33
N VAL A 278 -17.31 -16.52 10.37
CA VAL A 278 -16.90 -17.93 10.42
C VAL A 278 -17.34 -18.50 11.76
N SER A 279 -18.01 -19.63 11.74
CA SER A 279 -18.33 -20.41 12.94
C SER A 279 -17.94 -21.87 12.73
N ASN A 280 -17.16 -22.42 13.65
CA ASN A 280 -16.69 -23.80 13.58
C ASN A 280 -16.02 -24.17 12.24
N GLY A 281 -15.18 -23.27 11.72
CA GLY A 281 -14.44 -23.43 10.48
C GLY A 281 -15.29 -23.31 9.21
N SER A 282 -16.55 -22.88 9.32
CA SER A 282 -17.48 -22.76 8.19
C SER A 282 -18.13 -21.38 8.14
N ILE A 283 -18.43 -20.90 6.92
CA ILE A 283 -19.18 -19.65 6.72
C ILE A 283 -20.66 -19.92 7.05
N PRO A 284 -21.30 -19.14 7.96
CA PRO A 284 -22.73 -19.25 8.24
C PRO A 284 -23.60 -19.08 6.99
N GLN A 285 -24.78 -19.73 6.97
CA GLN A 285 -25.72 -19.62 5.85
C GLN A 285 -26.26 -18.19 5.65
N GLN A 286 -26.41 -17.45 6.76
CA GLN A 286 -26.85 -16.06 6.77
C GLN A 286 -26.04 -15.27 7.79
N PHE A 287 -25.73 -14.02 7.44
CA PHE A 287 -25.14 -13.04 8.33
C PHE A 287 -26.25 -12.27 9.06
N THR A 288 -26.08 -12.00 10.35
CA THR A 288 -27.11 -11.30 11.16
C THR A 288 -27.22 -9.83 10.81
N ASP A 289 -26.15 -9.27 10.25
CA ASP A 289 -26.05 -7.93 9.73
C ASP A 289 -25.14 -7.98 8.50
N ASN A 290 -25.75 -8.14 7.32
CA ASN A 290 -25.05 -8.25 6.04
C ASN A 290 -24.94 -6.88 5.38
N VAL A 291 -23.74 -6.33 5.29
CA VAL A 291 -23.49 -5.10 4.54
C VAL A 291 -23.14 -5.45 3.10
N ASP A 292 -24.13 -5.38 2.22
CA ASP A 292 -24.00 -5.70 0.79
C ASP A 292 -23.03 -4.77 0.07
N GLY A 293 -22.10 -5.36 -0.69
CA GLY A 293 -21.16 -4.64 -1.56
C GLY A 293 -19.69 -4.93 -1.24
N ILE A 294 -18.83 -4.36 -2.07
CA ILE A 294 -17.38 -4.48 -1.95
C ILE A 294 -16.86 -3.22 -1.28
N TYR A 295 -16.30 -3.37 -0.08
CA TYR A 295 -15.81 -2.24 0.72
C TYR A 295 -14.45 -2.56 1.35
N ALA A 296 -13.85 -1.55 1.97
CA ALA A 296 -12.82 -1.79 2.97
C ALA A 296 -13.44 -2.52 4.17
N ARG A 297 -12.72 -3.46 4.76
CA ARG A 297 -13.25 -4.35 5.81
C ARG A 297 -12.23 -4.56 6.92
N THR A 298 -12.71 -4.74 8.14
CA THR A 298 -11.91 -5.17 9.29
C THR A 298 -12.55 -6.43 9.89
N ALA A 299 -11.74 -7.44 10.21
CA ALA A 299 -12.21 -8.68 10.82
C ALA A 299 -11.27 -9.13 11.95
N ILE A 300 -11.84 -9.85 12.91
CA ILE A 300 -11.12 -10.49 14.01
C ILE A 300 -11.61 -11.93 14.18
N GLY A 301 -10.69 -12.85 14.42
CA GLY A 301 -10.98 -14.26 14.65
C GLY A 301 -9.88 -14.95 15.44
N TYR A 302 -10.06 -16.24 15.69
CA TYR A 302 -9.08 -17.07 16.39
C TYR A 302 -8.99 -18.48 15.81
N THR A 303 -7.85 -19.12 16.02
CA THR A 303 -7.57 -20.49 15.55
C THR A 303 -8.34 -21.55 16.35
N GLN A 304 -8.51 -22.76 15.80
CA GLN A 304 -9.28 -23.83 16.45
C GLN A 304 -8.77 -24.21 17.84
N ASP A 305 -7.44 -24.17 18.04
CA ASP A 305 -6.79 -24.43 19.32
C ASP A 305 -6.89 -23.26 20.32
N LYS A 306 -7.50 -22.14 19.90
CA LYS A 306 -7.69 -20.90 20.66
C LYS A 306 -6.39 -20.23 21.10
N LYS A 307 -5.26 -20.60 20.49
CA LYS A 307 -3.93 -20.07 20.84
C LYS A 307 -3.57 -18.81 20.09
N HIS A 308 -4.15 -18.58 18.92
CA HIS A 308 -3.82 -17.41 18.11
C HIS A 308 -5.06 -16.60 17.79
N VAL A 309 -4.92 -15.28 17.88
CA VAL A 309 -5.87 -14.31 17.32
C VAL A 309 -5.34 -13.83 15.97
N ILE A 310 -6.26 -13.72 15.02
CA ILE A 310 -6.01 -13.24 13.67
C ILE A 310 -6.86 -11.99 13.48
N ILE A 311 -6.22 -10.87 13.13
CA ILE A 311 -6.91 -9.63 12.78
C ILE A 311 -6.54 -9.28 11.34
N ALA A 312 -7.52 -8.96 10.50
CA ALA A 312 -7.29 -8.58 9.12
C ALA A 312 -7.99 -7.27 8.76
N THR A 313 -7.32 -6.43 7.99
CA THR A 313 -7.92 -5.27 7.32
C THR A 313 -7.74 -5.37 5.81
N VAL A 314 -8.76 -5.00 5.05
CA VAL A 314 -8.77 -5.00 3.58
C VAL A 314 -9.01 -3.58 3.07
N ASP A 315 -8.17 -3.09 2.16
CA ASP A 315 -8.25 -1.73 1.63
C ASP A 315 -9.25 -1.61 0.46
N ASN A 316 -9.81 -0.40 0.29
CA ASN A 316 -10.69 -0.07 -0.83
C ASN A 316 -10.50 1.34 -1.42
N ALA A 317 -9.36 2.00 -1.15
CA ALA A 317 -9.09 3.34 -1.70
C ALA A 317 -8.61 3.29 -3.16
N ASN A 318 -7.58 2.50 -3.40
CA ASN A 318 -6.99 2.22 -4.71
C ASN A 318 -7.11 0.73 -5.08
N THR A 319 -7.66 -0.10 -4.20
CA THR A 319 -7.90 -1.53 -4.39
C THR A 319 -9.39 -1.84 -4.36
N ARG A 320 -9.79 -3.02 -4.83
CA ARG A 320 -11.21 -3.32 -5.02
C ARG A 320 -12.00 -3.50 -3.72
N GLY A 321 -11.37 -3.80 -2.58
CA GLY A 321 -12.06 -4.16 -1.32
C GLY A 321 -12.45 -5.64 -1.25
N MET A 322 -13.39 -6.00 -0.36
CA MET A 322 -14.02 -7.33 -0.29
C MET A 322 -15.50 -7.27 0.07
N THR A 323 -16.27 -8.25 -0.40
CA THR A 323 -17.58 -8.59 0.18
C THR A 323 -17.39 -9.31 1.53
N GLU A 324 -18.44 -9.38 2.36
CA GLU A 324 -18.35 -10.12 3.64
C GLU A 324 -18.09 -11.61 3.44
N LYS A 325 -18.64 -12.21 2.38
CA LYS A 325 -18.39 -13.62 2.06
C LYS A 325 -16.95 -13.85 1.63
N GLU A 326 -16.36 -12.94 0.85
CA GLU A 326 -14.94 -12.97 0.51
C GLU A 326 -14.05 -12.80 1.74
N LEU A 327 -14.42 -11.90 2.65
CA LEU A 327 -13.74 -11.68 3.92
C LEU A 327 -13.82 -12.92 4.84
N ALA A 328 -14.97 -13.57 4.91
CA ALA A 328 -15.13 -14.82 5.65
C ALA A 328 -14.22 -15.93 5.09
N GLN A 329 -14.16 -16.06 3.76
CA GLN A 329 -13.26 -17.00 3.10
C GLN A 329 -11.78 -16.64 3.32
N LEU A 330 -11.42 -15.36 3.30
CA LEU A 330 -10.09 -14.88 3.64
C LEU A 330 -9.73 -15.29 5.08
N MET A 331 -10.61 -15.08 6.05
CA MET A 331 -10.35 -15.45 7.46
C MET A 331 -10.14 -16.96 7.62
N ILE A 332 -10.92 -17.80 6.92
CA ILE A 332 -10.68 -19.26 6.87
C ILE A 332 -9.30 -19.56 6.30
N ASN A 333 -8.93 -18.95 5.16
CA ASN A 333 -7.64 -19.16 4.52
C ASN A 333 -6.46 -18.71 5.40
N LEU A 334 -6.66 -17.68 6.22
CA LEU A 334 -5.69 -17.20 7.22
C LEU A 334 -5.59 -18.12 8.45
N GLY A 335 -6.51 -19.07 8.62
CA GLY A 335 -6.52 -20.08 9.69
C GLY A 335 -7.55 -19.84 10.80
N ALA A 336 -8.47 -18.90 10.64
CA ALA A 336 -9.51 -18.65 11.65
C ALA A 336 -10.56 -19.79 11.66
N TYR A 337 -10.84 -20.30 12.86
CA TYR A 337 -11.89 -21.28 13.11
C TYR A 337 -13.20 -20.60 13.50
N ASP A 338 -13.13 -19.49 14.23
CA ASP A 338 -14.24 -18.56 14.40
C ASP A 338 -13.75 -17.15 14.08
N ALA A 339 -14.58 -16.34 13.41
CA ALA A 339 -14.27 -14.97 13.05
C ALA A 339 -15.54 -14.11 12.94
N MET A 340 -15.40 -12.81 13.15
CA MET A 340 -16.47 -11.82 13.01
C MET A 340 -16.00 -10.57 12.28
N ASN A 341 -16.97 -9.87 11.68
CA ASN A 341 -16.76 -8.58 11.04
C ASN A 341 -16.77 -7.45 12.08
N LEU A 342 -15.82 -6.53 11.99
CA LEU A 342 -15.78 -5.26 12.72
C LEU A 342 -16.28 -4.12 11.82
N ASP A 343 -16.29 -2.88 12.31
CA ASP A 343 -16.66 -1.74 11.47
C ASP A 343 -15.75 -1.62 10.24
N GLY A 344 -16.32 -1.20 9.12
CA GLY A 344 -15.69 -1.24 7.80
C GLY A 344 -15.67 0.12 7.09
N GLY A 345 -15.51 0.09 5.77
CA GLY A 345 -15.47 1.29 4.94
C GLY A 345 -14.37 2.25 5.37
N GLY A 346 -14.68 3.54 5.48
CA GLY A 346 -13.70 4.55 5.90
C GLY A 346 -13.20 4.40 7.35
N SER A 347 -13.76 3.48 8.14
CA SER A 347 -13.27 3.17 9.48
C SER A 347 -12.14 2.13 9.49
N THR A 348 -11.98 1.35 8.41
CA THR A 348 -10.96 0.29 8.31
C THR A 348 -9.55 0.88 8.37
N GLN A 349 -8.86 0.61 9.48
CA GLN A 349 -7.53 1.10 9.78
C GLN A 349 -6.78 0.07 10.62
N MET A 350 -5.48 -0.07 10.37
CA MET A 350 -4.50 -0.84 11.10
C MET A 350 -3.26 0.04 11.25
N ALA A 351 -2.86 0.28 12.49
CA ALA A 351 -1.59 0.95 12.79
C ALA A 351 -0.64 -0.05 13.44
N VAL A 352 0.65 -0.03 13.08
CA VAL A 352 1.67 -0.88 13.70
C VAL A 352 2.94 -0.08 13.99
N ARG A 353 3.56 -0.38 15.13
CA ARG A 353 4.88 0.11 15.50
C ARG A 353 5.91 -0.83 14.90
N GLU A 354 6.48 -0.41 13.78
CA GLU A 354 7.51 -1.19 13.10
C GLU A 354 8.71 -1.45 14.01
N LEU A 355 9.46 -2.51 13.68
CA LEU A 355 10.62 -2.89 14.47
C LEU A 355 11.65 -1.75 14.58
N GLY A 356 11.93 -1.35 15.82
CA GLY A 356 12.86 -0.25 16.14
C GLY A 356 12.22 1.14 16.14
N ASP A 357 10.96 1.28 15.72
CA ASP A 357 10.24 2.55 15.80
C ASP A 357 9.64 2.77 17.19
N GLY A 358 9.55 4.05 17.58
CA GLY A 358 8.95 4.45 18.85
C GLY A 358 7.44 4.59 18.81
N GLN A 359 6.83 4.73 17.64
CA GLN A 359 5.41 5.03 17.44
C GLN A 359 4.82 4.12 16.36
N ALA A 360 3.54 3.80 16.50
CA ALA A 360 2.75 3.12 15.48
C ALA A 360 2.42 4.06 14.32
N LYS A 361 2.34 3.48 13.11
CA LYS A 361 1.96 4.17 11.86
C LYS A 361 0.92 3.37 11.10
N LEU A 362 0.01 4.08 10.43
CA LEU A 362 -1.03 3.50 9.57
C LEU A 362 -0.43 2.63 8.46
N GLN A 363 -1.02 1.45 8.25
CA GLN A 363 -0.60 0.45 7.25
C GLN A 363 -1.57 0.36 6.06
N ASN A 364 -2.76 0.92 6.18
CA ASN A 364 -3.79 0.91 5.13
C ASN A 364 -3.60 2.07 4.16
N THR A 365 -3.99 1.86 2.91
CA THR A 365 -4.37 2.96 2.03
C THR A 365 -5.83 3.28 2.25
N VAL A 366 -6.12 4.33 3.02
CA VAL A 366 -7.50 4.74 3.36
C VAL A 366 -8.10 5.68 2.30
N PRO A 367 -9.42 5.58 2.02
CA PRO A 367 -10.06 6.49 1.08
C PRO A 367 -10.24 7.88 1.72
N GLY A 368 -9.57 8.88 1.15
CA GLY A 368 -9.65 10.27 1.61
C GLY A 368 -8.71 10.55 2.79
N TYR A 369 -9.23 10.46 4.01
CA TYR A 369 -8.46 10.74 5.23
C TYR A 369 -8.74 9.68 6.30
N GLU A 370 -7.83 9.57 7.27
CA GLU A 370 -7.99 8.67 8.40
C GLU A 370 -9.17 9.13 9.29
N ARG A 371 -10.23 8.33 9.33
CA ARG A 371 -11.45 8.67 10.06
C ARG A 371 -11.24 8.49 11.56
N ASN A 372 -11.69 9.47 12.35
CA ASN A 372 -11.80 9.28 13.79
C ASN A 372 -12.90 8.26 14.12
N VAL A 373 -12.53 7.18 14.80
CA VAL A 373 -13.42 6.09 15.24
C VAL A 373 -13.64 6.15 16.75
N ALA A 374 -14.67 5.44 17.24
CA ALA A 374 -15.04 5.50 18.66
C ALA A 374 -14.12 4.64 19.55
N ASN A 375 -13.70 3.48 19.06
CA ASN A 375 -12.78 2.58 19.76
C ASN A 375 -12.04 1.65 18.79
N GLY A 376 -11.21 0.78 19.35
CA GLY A 376 -10.41 -0.18 18.61
C GLY A 376 -9.95 -1.36 19.46
N VAL A 377 -9.22 -2.26 18.80
CA VAL A 377 -8.50 -3.37 19.43
C VAL A 377 -7.02 -3.04 19.40
N GLY A 378 -6.41 -2.94 20.57
CA GLY A 378 -4.98 -2.71 20.74
C GLY A 378 -4.24 -3.98 21.15
N VAL A 379 -3.05 -4.18 20.58
CA VAL A 379 -2.11 -5.25 20.91
C VAL A 379 -0.90 -4.64 21.60
N PHE A 380 -0.46 -5.24 22.70
CA PHE A 380 0.55 -4.69 23.59
C PHE A 380 1.69 -5.68 23.79
N ASN A 381 2.92 -5.17 23.75
CA ASN A 381 4.10 -5.84 24.27
C ASN A 381 4.33 -5.35 25.69
N THR A 382 4.04 -6.19 26.68
CA THR A 382 4.17 -5.90 28.11
C THR A 382 5.50 -6.35 28.69
N ALA A 383 6.43 -6.85 27.86
CA ALA A 383 7.77 -7.19 28.31
C ALA A 383 8.44 -5.95 28.94
N PRO A 384 9.33 -6.12 29.93
CA PRO A 384 10.17 -5.03 30.39
C PRO A 384 11.14 -4.61 29.28
N ALA A 385 11.46 -3.32 29.23
CA ALA A 385 12.48 -2.81 28.33
C ALA A 385 13.85 -3.40 28.70
N GLY A 386 14.57 -3.86 27.68
CA GLY A 386 15.86 -4.50 27.80
C GLY A 386 17.01 -3.67 27.25
N ASN A 387 18.19 -4.30 27.21
CA ASN A 387 19.38 -3.72 26.60
C ASN A 387 19.35 -3.86 25.08
N LEU A 388 20.12 -3.03 24.38
CA LEU A 388 20.31 -3.14 22.94
C LEU A 388 20.75 -4.56 22.57
N TYR A 389 19.95 -5.21 21.71
CA TYR A 389 20.16 -6.60 21.29
C TYR A 389 20.53 -6.68 19.80
N ALA A 390 19.86 -5.89 18.95
CA ALA A 390 20.09 -5.90 17.50
C ALA A 390 19.82 -4.52 16.88
N LEU A 391 20.34 -4.33 15.65
CA LEU A 391 20.16 -3.14 14.84
C LEU A 391 19.35 -3.45 13.57
N LYS A 392 18.41 -2.57 13.23
CA LYS A 392 17.73 -2.54 11.92
C LYS A 392 18.29 -1.37 11.13
N LEU A 393 18.74 -1.63 9.90
CA LEU A 393 19.21 -0.61 8.97
C LEU A 393 18.18 -0.44 7.86
N GLU A 394 17.90 0.80 7.50
CA GLU A 394 16.95 1.16 6.46
C GLU A 394 17.52 2.29 5.59
N ALA A 395 17.08 2.36 4.35
CA ALA A 395 17.35 3.44 3.42
C ALA A 395 16.16 3.57 2.46
N ASP A 396 15.88 4.78 1.97
CA ASP A 396 14.77 5.04 1.02
C ASP A 396 14.94 4.27 -0.29
N SER A 397 16.18 3.93 -0.63
CA SER A 397 16.50 2.98 -1.69
C SER A 397 17.77 2.22 -1.35
N THR A 398 17.79 0.93 -1.65
CA THR A 398 19.01 0.10 -1.62
C THR A 398 19.89 0.33 -2.84
N ASN A 399 19.40 1.05 -3.86
CA ASN A 399 20.21 1.50 -4.98
C ASN A 399 20.77 2.91 -4.71
N VAL A 400 22.03 3.13 -5.10
CA VAL A 400 22.73 4.43 -4.99
C VAL A 400 23.67 4.58 -6.19
N PHE A 401 23.83 5.76 -6.77
CA PHE A 401 24.79 5.95 -7.87
C PHE A 401 26.21 6.14 -7.33
N VAL A 402 27.21 5.69 -8.09
CA VAL A 402 28.60 6.03 -7.83
C VAL A 402 28.75 7.55 -7.85
N GLY A 403 29.39 8.08 -6.80
CA GLY A 403 29.58 9.51 -6.58
C GLY A 403 28.37 10.23 -5.98
N THR A 404 27.32 9.52 -5.54
CA THR A 404 26.20 10.09 -4.80
C THR A 404 26.06 9.47 -3.41
N HIS A 405 25.34 10.15 -2.52
CA HIS A 405 25.07 9.73 -1.16
C HIS A 405 23.77 8.94 -1.05
N ARG A 406 23.67 8.18 0.04
CA ARG A 406 22.42 7.62 0.55
C ARG A 406 22.40 7.70 2.07
N ALA A 407 21.33 8.29 2.61
CA ALA A 407 21.10 8.29 4.05
C ALA A 407 20.76 6.88 4.56
N ILE A 408 21.43 6.46 5.64
CA ILE A 408 21.19 5.18 6.32
C ILE A 408 20.57 5.45 7.69
N THR A 409 19.35 4.98 7.91
CA THR A 409 18.69 5.03 9.21
C THR A 409 19.06 3.79 10.03
N VAL A 410 19.55 3.99 11.26
CA VAL A 410 19.91 2.91 12.18
C VAL A 410 19.01 2.95 13.40
N LYS A 411 18.22 1.88 13.57
CA LYS A 411 17.28 1.70 14.68
C LYS A 411 17.75 0.56 15.59
N GLY A 412 17.53 0.70 16.90
CA GLY A 412 17.89 -0.29 17.91
C GLY A 412 16.66 -0.96 18.49
N TYR A 413 16.80 -2.24 18.84
CA TYR A 413 15.78 -2.94 19.61
C TYR A 413 16.40 -3.97 20.56
N ASP A 414 15.65 -4.32 21.61
CA ASP A 414 16.03 -5.32 22.61
C ASP A 414 15.62 -6.75 22.22
N GLU A 415 15.89 -7.73 23.08
CA GLU A 415 15.54 -9.14 22.86
C GLU A 415 14.02 -9.41 22.83
N ASN A 416 13.21 -8.44 23.26
CA ASN A 416 11.75 -8.48 23.25
C ASN A 416 11.16 -7.58 22.15
N TYR A 417 11.99 -7.10 21.21
CA TYR A 417 11.62 -6.22 20.09
C TYR A 417 11.10 -4.85 20.51
N GLN A 418 11.37 -4.40 21.74
CA GLN A 418 11.10 -3.03 22.12
C GLN A 418 12.16 -2.09 21.55
N PRO A 419 11.77 -0.88 21.12
CA PRO A 419 12.72 0.10 20.61
C PRO A 419 13.71 0.50 21.69
N VAL A 420 14.99 0.50 21.34
CA VAL A 420 16.08 0.99 22.20
C VAL A 420 16.65 2.23 21.55
N LYS A 421 16.60 3.35 22.27
CA LYS A 421 17.19 4.61 21.79
C LYS A 421 18.70 4.46 21.66
N ILE A 422 19.21 4.75 20.47
CA ILE A 422 20.64 4.76 20.15
C ILE A 422 21.09 6.21 19.95
N ASP A 423 22.24 6.56 20.53
CA ASP A 423 22.97 7.76 20.16
C ASP A 423 23.66 7.52 18.81
N GLN A 424 23.19 8.22 17.78
CA GLN A 424 23.64 8.06 16.40
C GLN A 424 25.14 8.36 16.23
N ASN A 425 25.74 9.16 17.12
CA ASN A 425 27.18 9.46 17.09
C ASN A 425 28.05 8.24 17.47
N ASN A 426 27.46 7.23 18.11
CA ASN A 426 28.16 6.00 18.51
C ASN A 426 28.06 4.89 17.46
N VAL A 427 27.40 5.16 16.33
CA VAL A 427 27.29 4.20 15.23
C VAL A 427 28.55 4.27 14.37
N SER A 428 29.26 3.15 14.27
CA SER A 428 30.35 2.99 13.32
C SER A 428 29.89 2.15 12.13
N PHE A 429 30.21 2.59 10.91
CA PHE A 429 29.85 1.90 9.68
C PHE A 429 31.06 1.25 9.00
N SER A 430 30.80 0.20 8.23
CA SER A 430 31.75 -0.41 7.29
C SER A 430 31.00 -0.94 6.07
N ILE A 431 31.71 -1.08 4.94
CA ILE A 431 31.17 -1.59 3.67
C ILE A 431 32.05 -2.75 3.17
N ASN A 432 31.42 -3.80 2.65
CA ASN A 432 32.08 -4.90 1.95
C ASN A 432 31.46 -5.09 0.56
N GLY A 433 32.23 -5.57 -0.41
CA GLY A 433 31.78 -5.82 -1.80
C GLY A 433 32.04 -4.66 -2.77
N ILE A 434 31.97 -3.42 -2.28
CA ILE A 434 32.26 -2.19 -3.04
C ILE A 434 33.08 -1.19 -2.20
N ALA A 435 33.72 -0.24 -2.86
CA ALA A 435 34.32 0.93 -2.23
C ALA A 435 33.27 1.99 -1.90
N GLY A 436 33.40 2.63 -0.74
CA GLY A 436 32.55 3.73 -0.31
C GLY A 436 33.00 4.31 1.03
N LYS A 437 32.47 5.49 1.35
CA LYS A 437 32.79 6.25 2.57
C LYS A 437 31.52 6.61 3.32
N PHE A 438 31.68 6.92 4.61
CA PHE A 438 30.60 7.37 5.47
C PHE A 438 30.91 8.77 6.01
N ASP A 439 29.94 9.67 5.90
CA ASP A 439 29.90 10.96 6.59
C ASP A 439 28.73 10.92 7.59
N GLY A 440 29.04 10.56 8.84
CA GLY A 440 28.02 10.14 9.80
C GLY A 440 27.21 8.95 9.27
N ASN A 441 25.93 9.19 8.99
CA ASN A 441 24.97 8.18 8.54
C ASN A 441 24.82 8.13 7.02
N GLU A 442 25.58 8.95 6.30
CA GLU A 442 25.47 9.14 4.86
C GLU A 442 26.51 8.29 4.15
N PHE A 443 26.06 7.31 3.35
CA PHE A 443 26.93 6.45 2.57
C PHE A 443 27.20 7.05 1.19
N LEU A 444 28.46 7.35 0.87
CA LEU A 444 28.93 7.73 -0.46
C LEU A 444 29.49 6.50 -1.19
N ALA A 445 28.87 6.13 -2.31
CA ALA A 445 29.38 5.03 -3.15
C ALA A 445 30.56 5.49 -4.02
N GLU A 446 31.68 4.75 -3.99
CA GLU A 446 32.89 5.07 -4.77
C GLU A 446 33.17 4.06 -5.90
N SER A 447 32.53 2.89 -5.89
CA SER A 447 32.59 1.91 -6.99
C SER A 447 31.26 1.20 -7.20
N ALA A 448 30.94 0.86 -8.45
CA ALA A 448 29.72 0.13 -8.79
C ALA A 448 29.77 -1.34 -8.34
N GLY A 449 28.60 -1.93 -8.09
CA GLY A 449 28.46 -3.34 -7.72
C GLY A 449 27.56 -3.57 -6.49
N ASP A 450 27.50 -4.81 -6.03
CA ASP A 450 26.74 -5.21 -4.85
C ASP A 450 27.57 -5.06 -3.57
N GLY A 451 26.99 -4.42 -2.57
CA GLY A 451 27.63 -4.10 -1.30
C GLY A 451 26.81 -4.49 -0.07
N VAL A 452 27.48 -4.67 1.06
CA VAL A 452 26.85 -4.89 2.37
C VAL A 452 27.36 -3.87 3.37
N ILE A 453 26.51 -2.90 3.71
CA ILE A 453 26.75 -1.95 4.81
C ILE A 453 26.57 -2.70 6.12
N THR A 454 27.52 -2.55 7.05
CA THR A 454 27.41 -3.03 8.42
C THR A 454 27.49 -1.84 9.37
N ALA A 455 26.44 -1.60 10.15
CA ALA A 455 26.45 -0.66 11.27
C ALA A 455 26.76 -1.40 12.57
N ARG A 456 27.49 -0.74 13.47
CA ARG A 456 27.89 -1.30 14.76
C ARG A 456 27.73 -0.28 15.88
N VAL A 457 27.16 -0.72 17.00
CA VAL A 457 27.07 0.02 18.27
C VAL A 457 27.56 -0.91 19.38
N GLY A 458 28.73 -0.61 19.96
CA GLY A 458 29.39 -1.49 20.91
C GLY A 458 29.71 -2.86 20.29
N ASN A 459 29.04 -3.92 20.75
CA ASN A 459 29.18 -5.29 20.23
C ASN A 459 28.04 -5.73 19.31
N VAL A 460 27.02 -4.89 19.15
CA VAL A 460 25.84 -5.20 18.36
C VAL A 460 26.03 -4.69 16.93
N THR A 461 25.66 -5.52 15.95
CA THR A 461 25.78 -5.20 14.53
C THR A 461 24.45 -5.40 13.80
N GLY A 462 24.21 -4.62 12.76
CA GLY A 462 23.14 -4.84 11.77
C GLY A 462 23.67 -4.58 10.36
N THR A 463 22.99 -5.13 9.36
CA THR A 463 23.47 -5.07 7.97
C THR A 463 22.38 -4.64 7.01
N LEU A 464 22.77 -3.93 5.94
CA LEU A 464 21.92 -3.55 4.82
C LEU A 464 22.62 -3.90 3.50
N LYS A 465 21.94 -4.62 2.62
CA LYS A 465 22.42 -4.85 1.25
C LYS A 465 22.11 -3.63 0.40
N ILE A 466 23.09 -3.23 -0.41
CA ILE A 466 22.96 -2.11 -1.34
C ILE A 466 23.53 -2.48 -2.71
N LYS A 467 23.10 -1.78 -3.75
CA LYS A 467 23.66 -1.85 -5.10
C LYS A 467 24.11 -0.47 -5.53
N ALA A 468 25.41 -0.31 -5.74
CA ALA A 468 25.97 0.88 -6.34
C ALA A 468 25.84 0.81 -7.87
N LEU A 469 25.02 1.69 -8.42
CA LEU A 469 24.78 1.86 -9.85
C LEU A 469 25.92 2.65 -10.49
N ASP A 470 26.27 2.29 -11.72
CA ASP A 470 27.40 2.88 -12.45
C ASP A 470 27.00 4.20 -13.15
N THR A 471 27.16 4.29 -14.47
CA THR A 471 27.00 5.53 -15.20
C THR A 471 25.53 5.95 -15.30
N LEU A 472 25.23 7.16 -14.84
CA LEU A 472 23.94 7.82 -15.01
C LEU A 472 23.65 8.07 -16.50
N ALA A 473 22.53 7.52 -16.98
CA ALA A 473 22.10 7.57 -18.37
C ALA A 473 20.86 8.45 -18.60
N ASP A 474 20.03 8.64 -17.58
CA ASP A 474 18.78 9.42 -17.65
C ASP A 474 18.47 10.01 -16.26
N ILE A 475 17.89 11.22 -16.24
CA ILE A 475 17.53 11.97 -15.04
C ILE A 475 16.05 12.36 -15.15
N ARG A 476 15.25 11.94 -14.19
CA ARG A 476 13.81 12.19 -14.17
C ARG A 476 13.41 12.99 -12.94
N PHE A 477 12.44 13.87 -13.14
CA PHE A 477 11.86 14.71 -12.11
C PHE A 477 10.46 14.22 -11.77
N ASN A 478 10.10 14.30 -10.50
CA ASN A 478 8.71 14.24 -10.06
C ASN A 478 8.40 15.52 -9.26
N PRO A 479 7.48 16.37 -9.76
CA PRO A 479 6.71 16.22 -11.00
C PRO A 479 7.56 16.37 -12.28
N TYR A 480 7.11 15.79 -13.41
CA TYR A 480 7.82 15.84 -14.71
C TYR A 480 7.77 17.23 -15.38
N SER A 481 6.78 18.04 -15.04
CA SER A 481 6.65 19.44 -15.42
C SER A 481 5.96 20.19 -14.28
N LEU A 482 6.33 21.46 -14.05
CA LEU A 482 5.77 22.21 -12.94
C LEU A 482 4.95 23.41 -13.43
N ASN A 483 3.64 23.37 -13.19
CA ASN A 483 2.75 24.53 -13.28
C ASN A 483 2.36 24.95 -11.87
N ILE A 484 2.78 26.13 -11.41
CA ILE A 484 2.67 26.53 -10.01
C ILE A 484 2.24 27.99 -9.86
N ASN A 485 1.50 28.28 -8.78
CA ASN A 485 1.11 29.64 -8.45
C ASN A 485 2.30 30.46 -7.93
N LYS A 486 2.21 31.78 -8.09
CA LYS A 486 3.22 32.73 -7.60
C LYS A 486 3.47 32.56 -6.11
N GLY A 487 4.74 32.59 -5.70
CA GLY A 487 5.17 32.47 -4.30
C GLY A 487 4.85 31.14 -3.61
N SER A 488 4.24 30.18 -4.31
CA SER A 488 3.91 28.87 -3.75
C SER A 488 5.13 27.95 -3.75
N THR A 489 5.10 26.96 -2.88
CA THR A 489 6.17 25.96 -2.74
C THR A 489 5.71 24.59 -3.18
N THR A 490 6.65 23.77 -3.65
CA THR A 490 6.43 22.35 -3.95
C THR A 490 7.72 21.56 -3.73
N SER A 491 7.58 20.27 -3.40
CA SER A 491 8.72 19.36 -3.39
C SER A 491 9.03 18.88 -4.81
N ILE A 492 10.31 18.71 -5.10
CA ILE A 492 10.85 18.17 -6.35
C ILE A 492 11.78 17.03 -5.98
N SER A 493 11.48 15.85 -6.49
CA SER A 493 12.33 14.66 -6.33
C SER A 493 13.00 14.34 -7.67
N VAL A 494 14.24 13.87 -7.60
CA VAL A 494 15.05 13.51 -8.76
C VAL A 494 15.42 12.04 -8.67
N THR A 495 15.18 11.30 -9.75
CA THR A 495 15.53 9.89 -9.89
C THR A 495 16.48 9.71 -11.05
N GLY A 496 17.65 9.14 -10.78
CA GLY A 496 18.59 8.72 -11.80
C GLY A 496 18.27 7.32 -12.32
N LYS A 497 18.65 7.05 -13.58
CA LYS A 497 18.58 5.73 -14.20
C LYS A 497 19.91 5.41 -14.88
N ASP A 498 20.45 4.21 -14.67
CA ASP A 498 21.69 3.76 -15.31
C ASP A 498 21.44 3.22 -16.73
N LEU A 499 22.51 2.80 -17.42
CA LEU A 499 22.40 2.22 -18.76
C LEU A 499 21.66 0.87 -18.79
N ASN A 500 21.59 0.16 -17.67
CA ASN A 500 20.85 -1.09 -17.55
C ASN A 500 19.37 -0.86 -17.19
N GLY A 501 18.98 0.37 -16.88
CA GLY A 501 17.62 0.73 -16.51
C GLY A 501 17.33 0.69 -15.00
N TYR A 502 18.32 0.37 -14.16
CA TYR A 502 18.18 0.44 -12.70
C TYR A 502 18.06 1.89 -12.25
N ARG A 503 17.26 2.11 -11.21
CA ARG A 503 16.92 3.45 -10.72
C ARG A 503 17.35 3.65 -9.27
N ALA A 504 17.70 4.89 -8.94
CA ALA A 504 17.89 5.32 -7.56
C ALA A 504 17.46 6.80 -7.41
N PRO A 505 16.80 7.18 -6.30
CA PRO A 505 16.59 8.58 -5.98
C PRO A 505 17.95 9.27 -5.76
N ILE A 506 18.05 10.55 -6.10
CA ILE A 506 19.27 11.35 -5.91
C ILE A 506 19.01 12.32 -4.77
N GLU A 507 19.87 12.30 -3.75
CA GLU A 507 19.78 13.22 -2.63
C GLU A 507 20.08 14.65 -3.12
N ASP A 508 19.35 15.66 -2.64
CA ASP A 508 19.49 17.04 -3.13
C ASP A 508 20.92 17.58 -2.96
N ARG A 509 21.65 17.10 -1.95
CA ARG A 509 23.06 17.44 -1.69
C ARG A 509 24.01 17.05 -2.84
N ASP A 510 23.61 16.10 -3.68
CA ASP A 510 24.37 15.63 -4.83
C ASP A 510 23.97 16.33 -6.14
N ILE A 511 23.02 17.26 -6.07
CA ILE A 511 22.48 17.96 -7.22
C ILE A 511 23.00 19.39 -7.25
N ASN A 512 23.72 19.72 -8.32
CA ASN A 512 24.07 21.10 -8.61
C ASN A 512 22.95 21.73 -9.45
N TRP A 513 22.11 22.54 -8.80
CA TRP A 513 20.98 23.20 -9.45
C TRP A 513 21.37 24.47 -10.21
N THR A 514 20.83 24.63 -11.41
CA THR A 514 20.80 25.91 -12.14
C THR A 514 19.37 26.31 -12.43
N VAL A 515 19.00 27.54 -12.07
CA VAL A 515 17.67 28.10 -12.35
C VAL A 515 17.74 29.01 -13.57
N TYR A 516 16.86 28.77 -14.54
CA TYR A 516 16.76 29.56 -15.76
C TYR A 516 15.56 30.51 -15.68
N ASN A 517 15.78 31.74 -16.16
CA ASN A 517 14.78 32.81 -16.26
C ASN A 517 14.12 33.21 -14.92
N ASN A 518 14.85 33.11 -13.79
CA ASN A 518 14.40 33.55 -12.47
C ASN A 518 13.00 33.01 -12.06
N VAL A 519 12.67 31.78 -12.47
CA VAL A 519 11.36 31.17 -12.15
C VAL A 519 11.15 30.92 -10.67
N GLY A 520 12.21 30.89 -9.86
CA GLY A 520 12.12 30.67 -8.43
C GLY A 520 13.47 30.33 -7.82
N THR A 521 13.43 29.66 -6.67
CA THR A 521 14.62 29.13 -5.98
C THR A 521 14.36 27.69 -5.55
N ILE A 522 15.40 26.88 -5.42
CA ILE A 522 15.31 25.51 -4.91
C ILE A 522 16.33 25.32 -3.79
N ASN A 523 15.87 24.75 -2.67
CA ASN A 523 16.72 24.43 -1.52
C ASN A 523 16.23 23.12 -0.90
N ASN A 524 17.12 22.15 -0.69
CA ASN A 524 16.81 20.85 -0.08
C ASN A 524 15.62 20.16 -0.76
N GLY A 525 15.59 20.18 -2.10
CA GLY A 525 14.51 19.60 -2.91
C GLY A 525 13.18 20.38 -2.87
N VAL A 526 13.08 21.49 -2.14
CA VAL A 526 11.87 22.32 -2.11
C VAL A 526 12.03 23.53 -3.02
N PHE A 527 11.21 23.60 -4.06
CA PHE A 527 11.14 24.74 -4.97
C PHE A 527 10.15 25.77 -4.46
N THR A 528 10.56 27.04 -4.47
CA THR A 528 9.72 28.21 -4.20
C THR A 528 9.59 29.05 -5.46
N ALA A 529 8.37 29.17 -5.97
CA ALA A 529 8.08 29.92 -7.19
C ALA A 529 8.30 31.42 -7.01
N SER A 530 8.70 32.11 -8.09
CA SER A 530 8.81 33.56 -8.10
C SER A 530 7.44 34.24 -7.90
N ASN A 531 7.46 35.54 -7.61
CA ASN A 531 6.24 36.35 -7.53
C ASN A 531 5.81 36.95 -8.87
N ALA A 532 6.44 36.55 -9.98
CA ALA A 532 6.15 37.05 -11.34
C ALA A 532 5.48 35.98 -12.20
N ASP A 533 4.72 36.39 -13.22
CA ASP A 533 4.30 35.48 -14.29
C ASP A 533 5.52 35.23 -15.19
N VAL A 534 6.09 34.03 -15.10
CA VAL A 534 7.33 33.69 -15.80
C VAL A 534 7.42 32.19 -16.04
N SER A 535 8.03 31.80 -17.17
CA SER A 535 8.37 30.41 -17.45
C SER A 535 9.86 30.26 -17.69
N GLY A 536 10.40 29.10 -17.36
CA GLY A 536 11.82 28.82 -17.31
C GLY A 536 12.05 27.36 -16.98
N ALA A 537 13.18 27.07 -16.33
CA ALA A 537 13.53 25.70 -16.00
C ALA A 537 14.40 25.59 -14.76
N LEU A 538 14.39 24.41 -14.17
CA LEU A 538 15.43 23.93 -13.26
C LEU A 538 16.29 22.91 -14.01
N SER A 539 17.60 23.02 -13.86
CA SER A 539 18.55 22.07 -14.44
C SER A 539 19.32 21.42 -13.31
N ALA A 540 19.22 20.10 -13.21
CA ALA A 540 19.94 19.28 -12.23
C ALA A 540 21.20 18.73 -12.88
N ASN A 541 22.38 19.10 -12.34
CA ASN A 541 23.65 18.52 -12.74
C ASN A 541 24.16 17.54 -11.68
N ILE A 542 24.26 16.28 -12.05
CA ILE A 542 24.68 15.15 -11.20
C ILE A 542 25.88 14.49 -11.88
N ASN A 543 27.06 14.58 -11.27
CA ASN A 543 28.31 14.02 -11.82
C ASN A 543 28.57 14.38 -13.29
N GLY A 544 28.25 15.63 -13.67
CA GLY A 544 28.45 16.16 -15.03
C GLY A 544 27.33 15.80 -16.02
N LYS A 545 26.30 15.08 -15.59
CA LYS A 545 25.11 14.76 -16.40
C LYS A 545 23.98 15.70 -16.04
N VAL A 546 23.22 16.14 -17.04
CA VAL A 546 22.19 17.16 -16.88
C VAL A 546 20.80 16.63 -17.22
N GLY A 547 19.83 16.91 -16.35
CA GLY A 547 18.40 16.79 -16.62
C GLY A 547 17.72 18.16 -16.44
N ASN A 548 16.66 18.41 -17.20
CA ASN A 548 15.93 19.69 -17.13
C ASN A 548 14.46 19.48 -16.79
N LEU A 549 13.94 20.30 -15.89
CA LEU A 549 12.53 20.39 -15.52
C LEU A 549 11.98 21.75 -15.96
N LEU A 550 10.98 21.74 -16.84
CA LEU A 550 10.29 22.97 -17.25
C LEU A 550 9.36 23.46 -16.14
N VAL A 551 9.39 24.76 -15.88
CA VAL A 551 8.61 25.44 -14.84
C VAL A 551 7.85 26.60 -15.45
N LYS A 552 6.55 26.67 -15.15
CA LYS A 552 5.67 27.79 -15.46
C LYS A 552 5.04 28.31 -14.18
N VAL A 553 5.28 29.58 -13.89
CA VAL A 553 4.74 30.30 -12.74
C VAL A 553 3.62 31.22 -13.21
N GLY A 554 2.44 31.06 -12.60
CA GLY A 554 1.26 31.85 -12.95
C GLY A 554 0.90 31.74 -14.45
N GLN A 555 0.77 32.88 -15.12
CA GLN A 555 0.41 33.00 -16.53
C GLN A 555 1.63 33.18 -17.45
N GLY A 556 2.81 32.65 -17.08
CA GLY A 556 4.02 32.73 -17.90
C GLY A 556 3.82 32.23 -19.34
N SER A 557 4.45 32.91 -20.31
CA SER A 557 4.48 32.49 -21.72
C SER A 557 5.32 31.22 -21.93
N ASP A 558 5.34 30.65 -23.12
CA ASP A 558 6.20 29.50 -23.40
C ASP A 558 7.68 29.88 -23.24
N PHE A 559 8.48 28.92 -22.75
CA PHE A 559 9.91 29.06 -22.56
C PHE A 559 10.66 28.31 -23.66
N ASP A 560 11.61 28.99 -24.30
CA ASP A 560 12.46 28.38 -25.32
C ASP A 560 13.43 27.40 -24.68
N ALA A 561 13.12 26.10 -24.71
CA ALA A 561 13.94 25.05 -24.15
C ALA A 561 15.27 24.83 -24.89
N SER A 562 15.47 25.44 -26.08
CA SER A 562 16.73 25.29 -26.84
C SER A 562 17.94 25.91 -26.15
N GLN A 563 17.70 26.83 -25.20
CA GLN A 563 18.74 27.45 -24.38
C GLN A 563 19.26 26.55 -23.24
N LEU A 564 18.59 25.42 -22.98
CA LEU A 564 18.96 24.52 -21.90
C LEU A 564 20.09 23.58 -22.33
N PRO A 565 20.95 23.14 -21.38
CA PRO A 565 21.94 22.11 -21.68
C PRO A 565 21.23 20.86 -22.20
N LYS A 566 21.76 20.29 -23.29
CA LYS A 566 21.19 19.08 -23.87
C LYS A 566 21.38 17.91 -22.90
N PRO A 567 20.30 17.24 -22.46
CA PRO A 567 20.42 16.00 -21.70
C PRO A 567 21.17 14.95 -22.50
N LEU A 568 21.72 13.95 -21.80
CA LEU A 568 22.26 12.78 -22.47
C LEU A 568 21.16 12.08 -23.28
N ASP A 569 21.50 11.73 -24.51
CA ASP A 569 20.65 10.88 -25.34
C ASP A 569 21.05 9.42 -25.11
N PHE A 570 20.14 8.63 -24.53
CA PHE A 570 20.33 7.19 -24.33
C PHE A 570 20.70 6.48 -25.63
N VAL A 571 20.11 6.88 -26.77
CA VAL A 571 20.36 6.26 -28.09
C VAL A 571 21.82 6.39 -28.48
N SER A 572 22.45 7.53 -28.16
CA SER A 572 23.86 7.79 -28.45
C SER A 572 24.83 6.97 -27.60
N LEU A 573 24.39 6.51 -26.42
CA LEU A 573 25.18 5.69 -25.51
C LEU A 573 24.98 4.18 -25.71
N ASP A 574 23.91 3.78 -26.41
CA ASP A 574 23.57 2.38 -26.56
C ASP A 574 24.43 1.67 -27.62
N SER A 575 25.38 0.88 -27.13
CA SER A 575 26.26 0.04 -27.96
C SER A 575 25.51 -0.98 -28.86
N ARG A 576 24.22 -1.23 -28.61
CA ARG A 576 23.38 -2.11 -29.43
C ARG A 576 22.74 -1.41 -30.63
N ASN A 577 22.76 -0.08 -30.70
CA ASN A 577 22.27 0.68 -31.86
C ASN A 577 23.32 0.71 -32.99
N LYS A 578 23.44 -0.38 -33.73
CA LYS A 578 24.33 -0.47 -34.88
C LYS A 578 23.89 -1.58 -35.83
N GLU A 579 24.15 -1.35 -37.12
CA GLU A 579 24.05 -2.41 -38.11
C GLU A 579 25.14 -3.46 -37.88
N ILE A 580 24.76 -4.73 -37.95
CA ILE A 580 25.68 -5.86 -37.93
C ILE A 580 25.35 -6.84 -39.05
N ASN A 581 26.34 -7.67 -39.42
CA ASN A 581 26.09 -8.80 -40.29
C ASN A 581 25.34 -9.89 -39.51
N VAL A 582 24.21 -10.33 -40.04
CA VAL A 582 23.48 -11.49 -39.53
C VAL A 582 24.21 -12.76 -39.97
N SER A 583 24.53 -13.63 -39.03
CA SER A 583 25.24 -14.88 -39.32
C SER A 583 24.34 -15.83 -40.12
N ASN A 584 24.94 -16.64 -40.99
CA ASN A 584 24.19 -17.63 -41.77
C ASN A 584 23.97 -18.92 -40.96
N THR A 585 23.20 -18.82 -39.88
CA THR A 585 22.91 -19.93 -38.96
C THR A 585 21.41 -19.98 -38.64
N ASN A 586 20.92 -21.12 -38.14
CA ASN A 586 19.49 -21.30 -37.84
C ASN A 586 19.00 -20.47 -36.64
N ASP A 587 19.92 -19.97 -35.82
CA ASP A 587 19.69 -19.12 -34.65
C ASP A 587 19.96 -17.63 -34.91
N SER A 588 20.22 -17.27 -36.16
CA SER A 588 20.49 -15.88 -36.54
C SER A 588 19.51 -15.43 -37.60
N PHE A 589 18.95 -14.23 -37.49
CA PHE A 589 18.06 -13.61 -38.47
C PHE A 589 17.96 -12.11 -38.23
N LYS A 590 17.39 -11.38 -39.18
CA LYS A 590 16.88 -10.03 -38.93
C LYS A 590 15.39 -9.98 -39.18
N PHE A 591 14.70 -9.06 -38.51
CA PHE A 591 13.30 -8.77 -38.77
C PHE A 591 13.08 -7.25 -38.74
N MET A 592 12.09 -6.82 -39.50
CA MET A 592 11.69 -5.42 -39.55
C MET A 592 10.58 -5.18 -38.52
N VAL A 593 10.67 -4.09 -37.76
CA VAL A 593 9.56 -3.59 -36.93
C VAL A 593 9.00 -2.35 -37.60
N PHE A 594 7.68 -2.31 -37.72
CA PHE A 594 6.94 -1.14 -38.19
C PHE A 594 5.72 -0.91 -37.31
N GLY A 595 5.36 0.35 -37.08
CA GLY A 595 4.22 0.70 -36.25
C GLY A 595 2.87 0.42 -36.91
N ASP A 596 1.85 1.04 -36.35
CA ASP A 596 0.48 1.02 -36.87
C ASP A 596 0.43 1.55 -38.32
N THR A 597 -0.39 0.93 -39.16
CA THR A 597 -0.57 1.26 -40.58
C THR A 597 -2.00 1.67 -40.92
N ASP A 598 -2.85 1.87 -39.92
CA ASP A 598 -4.18 2.42 -40.11
C ASP A 598 -4.08 3.78 -40.78
N TYR A 599 -5.02 4.02 -41.69
CA TYR A 599 -4.95 5.17 -42.57
C TYR A 599 -6.28 5.91 -42.66
N ASP A 600 -6.16 7.22 -42.65
CA ASP A 600 -7.18 8.20 -43.02
C ASP A 600 -6.78 8.97 -44.29
N THR A 601 -5.55 8.77 -44.78
CA THR A 601 -4.99 9.50 -45.93
C THR A 601 -4.21 8.59 -46.90
N LEU A 602 -4.14 9.00 -48.16
CA LEU A 602 -3.35 8.30 -49.18
C LEU A 602 -1.85 8.29 -48.86
N LEU A 603 -1.32 9.36 -48.25
CA LEU A 603 0.09 9.44 -47.86
C LEU A 603 0.46 8.33 -46.87
N ARG A 604 -0.35 8.14 -45.82
CA ARG A 604 -0.14 7.05 -44.85
C ARG A 604 -0.18 5.68 -45.52
N LEU A 605 -1.15 5.43 -46.39
CA LEU A 605 -1.19 4.17 -47.15
C LEU A 605 0.08 3.95 -48.01
N GLN A 606 0.60 4.99 -48.67
CA GLN A 606 1.83 4.88 -49.47
C GLN A 606 3.06 4.59 -48.62
N ILE A 607 3.16 5.20 -47.44
CA ILE A 607 4.22 4.91 -46.46
C ILE A 607 4.15 3.44 -46.03
N SER A 608 2.96 2.96 -45.68
CA SER A 608 2.78 1.56 -45.25
C SER A 608 3.08 0.54 -46.36
N LEU A 609 2.69 0.83 -47.61
CA LEU A 609 3.04 -0.01 -48.77
C LEU A 609 4.56 0.00 -49.04
N LYS A 610 5.21 1.16 -48.90
CA LYS A 610 6.67 1.26 -49.00
C LYS A 610 7.38 0.46 -47.91
N ALA A 611 6.83 0.43 -46.69
CA ALA A 611 7.34 -0.40 -45.60
C ALA A 611 7.24 -1.89 -45.95
N ALA A 612 6.10 -2.35 -46.47
CA ALA A 612 5.95 -3.73 -46.95
C ALA A 612 6.92 -4.07 -48.09
N ASP A 613 7.08 -3.20 -49.08
CA ASP A 613 8.03 -3.37 -50.18
C ASP A 613 9.49 -3.46 -49.70
N THR A 614 9.83 -2.70 -48.66
CA THR A 614 11.15 -2.72 -48.04
C THR A 614 11.36 -4.02 -47.27
N ALA A 615 10.35 -4.47 -46.54
CA ALA A 615 10.36 -5.73 -45.81
C ALA A 615 10.55 -6.93 -46.76
N ASN A 616 9.74 -7.01 -47.83
CA ASN A 616 9.76 -8.09 -48.83
C ASN A 616 11.13 -8.30 -49.51
N LYS A 617 11.98 -7.26 -49.56
CA LYS A 617 13.30 -7.34 -50.20
C LYS A 617 14.36 -7.99 -49.32
N ASP A 618 14.41 -7.60 -48.06
CA ASP A 618 15.57 -7.84 -47.21
C ASP A 618 15.27 -8.60 -45.92
N TYR A 619 13.99 -8.81 -45.57
CA TYR A 619 13.60 -9.35 -44.26
C TYR A 619 12.76 -10.62 -44.39
N PRO A 620 13.11 -11.70 -43.68
CA PRO A 620 12.29 -12.91 -43.64
C PRO A 620 11.02 -12.77 -42.76
N LEU A 621 10.95 -11.73 -41.92
CA LEU A 621 9.88 -11.48 -40.96
C LEU A 621 9.67 -9.96 -40.79
N ILE A 622 8.42 -9.52 -40.75
CA ILE A 622 8.01 -8.18 -40.30
C ILE A 622 7.10 -8.28 -39.07
N VAL A 623 7.32 -7.40 -38.10
CA VAL A 623 6.51 -7.28 -36.88
C VAL A 623 5.82 -5.93 -36.90
N PHE A 624 4.49 -5.93 -36.95
CA PHE A 624 3.66 -4.76 -36.79
C PHE A 624 3.25 -4.60 -35.34
N THR A 625 3.47 -3.41 -34.77
CA THR A 625 3.11 -3.14 -33.37
C THR A 625 1.71 -2.59 -33.21
N GLY A 626 0.89 -2.50 -34.26
CA GLY A 626 -0.47 -1.97 -34.20
C GLY A 626 -1.33 -2.48 -35.35
N ASP A 627 -2.44 -1.80 -35.63
CA ASP A 627 -3.38 -2.25 -36.64
C ASP A 627 -2.75 -2.24 -38.04
N VAL A 628 -3.02 -3.32 -38.79
CA VAL A 628 -2.44 -3.52 -40.12
C VAL A 628 -3.51 -3.49 -41.18
N ASN A 629 -3.36 -2.60 -42.16
CA ASN A 629 -4.31 -2.51 -43.23
C ASN A 629 -4.28 -3.73 -44.16
N ASP A 630 -5.45 -4.20 -44.59
CA ASP A 630 -5.61 -5.35 -45.50
C ASP A 630 -4.82 -5.21 -46.81
N ARG A 631 -4.67 -4.01 -47.37
CA ARG A 631 -3.89 -3.79 -48.60
C ARG A 631 -2.40 -4.04 -48.35
N VAL A 632 -1.90 -3.64 -47.19
CA VAL A 632 -0.52 -3.88 -46.76
C VAL A 632 -0.33 -5.38 -46.56
N LEU A 633 -1.23 -6.05 -45.84
CA LEU A 633 -1.18 -7.51 -45.63
C LEU A 633 -1.18 -8.29 -46.95
N LYS A 634 -2.00 -7.90 -47.92
CA LYS A 634 -2.04 -8.52 -49.26
C LYS A 634 -0.78 -8.29 -50.10
N SER A 635 0.00 -7.27 -49.79
CA SER A 635 1.26 -6.95 -50.49
C SER A 635 2.48 -7.69 -49.94
N LEU A 636 2.39 -8.27 -48.74
CA LEU A 636 3.48 -9.00 -48.11
C LEU A 636 3.62 -10.40 -48.71
N ASN A 637 4.86 -10.79 -49.04
CA ASN A 637 5.22 -12.15 -49.47
C ASN A 637 6.15 -12.86 -48.47
N ILE A 638 6.31 -12.27 -47.28
CA ILE A 638 7.10 -12.76 -46.15
C ILE A 638 6.19 -13.07 -44.94
N GLN A 639 6.74 -13.70 -43.91
CA GLN A 639 5.99 -13.90 -42.66
C GLN A 639 5.78 -12.57 -41.94
N TYR A 640 4.64 -12.44 -41.26
CA TYR A 640 4.35 -11.27 -40.43
C TYR A 640 3.73 -11.66 -39.10
N ILE A 641 3.96 -10.81 -38.09
CA ILE A 641 3.30 -10.82 -36.78
C ILE A 641 2.67 -9.45 -36.59
N LYS A 642 1.46 -9.38 -36.04
CA LYS A 642 0.80 -8.10 -35.72
C LYS A 642 0.24 -8.10 -34.31
N ALA A 643 0.44 -7.02 -33.58
CA ALA A 643 -0.27 -6.73 -32.33
C ALA A 643 -1.54 -5.91 -32.60
N GLY A 644 -2.51 -5.95 -31.68
CA GLY A 644 -3.81 -5.31 -31.83
C GLY A 644 -4.73 -5.74 -30.69
N ASP A 645 -6.02 -5.90 -30.98
CA ASP A 645 -7.05 -6.35 -30.02
C ASP A 645 -7.06 -7.89 -29.76
N SER A 646 -5.92 -8.55 -29.95
CA SER A 646 -5.75 -9.99 -29.72
C SER A 646 -4.34 -10.34 -29.25
N TYR A 647 -4.23 -11.46 -28.55
CA TYR A 647 -2.97 -11.99 -28.04
C TYR A 647 -2.65 -13.37 -28.62
N GLY A 648 -1.36 -13.69 -28.76
CA GLY A 648 -0.90 -14.91 -29.43
C GLY A 648 0.59 -15.17 -29.26
N VAL A 649 1.03 -16.37 -29.65
CA VAL A 649 2.43 -16.79 -29.57
C VAL A 649 2.91 -17.25 -30.94
N TYR A 650 4.09 -16.79 -31.34
CA TYR A 650 4.71 -17.11 -32.62
C TYR A 650 6.17 -17.47 -32.39
N ASP A 651 6.58 -18.66 -32.83
CA ASP A 651 7.98 -19.06 -32.79
C ASP A 651 8.63 -18.81 -34.15
N PHE A 652 9.77 -18.13 -34.14
CA PHE A 652 10.58 -17.93 -35.33
C PHE A 652 12.05 -18.15 -35.00
N ARG A 653 12.64 -19.21 -35.58
CA ARG A 653 14.04 -19.61 -35.35
C ARG A 653 14.31 -19.80 -33.84
N ASN A 654 15.29 -19.10 -33.27
CA ASN A 654 15.66 -19.17 -31.86
C ASN A 654 14.92 -18.15 -30.98
N SER A 655 13.78 -17.63 -31.43
CA SER A 655 13.04 -16.57 -30.73
C SER A 655 11.55 -16.88 -30.66
N THR A 656 10.93 -16.52 -29.53
CA THR A 656 9.48 -16.54 -29.35
C THR A 656 8.98 -15.09 -29.31
N PHE A 657 7.90 -14.83 -30.04
CA PHE A 657 7.17 -13.58 -30.05
C PHE A 657 5.82 -13.78 -29.36
N ILE A 658 5.49 -12.92 -28.39
CA ILE A 658 4.18 -12.90 -27.75
C ILE A 658 3.52 -11.58 -28.09
N THR A 659 2.41 -11.62 -28.81
CA THR A 659 1.55 -10.45 -28.96
C THR A 659 0.60 -10.39 -27.78
N LEU A 660 0.41 -9.21 -27.22
CA LEU A 660 -0.49 -8.96 -26.11
C LEU A 660 -1.46 -7.83 -26.49
N ASP A 661 -2.66 -7.88 -25.93
CA ASP A 661 -3.67 -6.82 -26.05
C ASP A 661 -3.64 -5.96 -24.80
N ASP A 662 -3.14 -4.73 -24.94
CA ASP A 662 -3.23 -3.66 -23.94
C ASP A 662 -4.04 -2.46 -24.47
N THR A 663 -4.87 -2.66 -25.51
CA THR A 663 -5.61 -1.59 -26.17
C THR A 663 -6.56 -0.83 -25.23
N LYS A 664 -7.05 -1.50 -24.17
CA LYS A 664 -7.87 -0.88 -23.11
C LYS A 664 -7.06 -0.41 -21.90
N GLY A 665 -5.75 -0.22 -22.08
CA GLY A 665 -4.84 0.34 -21.08
C GLY A 665 -4.47 -0.63 -19.98
N GLY A 666 -4.14 -1.88 -20.34
CA GLY A 666 -3.74 -2.95 -19.42
C GLY A 666 -4.13 -4.32 -19.98
N LEU A 667 -3.46 -5.39 -19.56
CA LEU A 667 -3.81 -6.74 -20.02
C LEU A 667 -5.13 -7.20 -19.42
N LEU A 668 -5.34 -6.89 -18.13
CA LEU A 668 -6.54 -7.25 -17.38
C LEU A 668 -7.78 -6.50 -17.89
N SER A 669 -7.65 -5.20 -18.14
CA SER A 669 -8.75 -4.38 -18.66
C SER A 669 -9.13 -4.74 -20.10
N SER A 670 -8.16 -5.23 -20.88
CA SER A 670 -8.39 -5.68 -22.26
C SER A 670 -9.06 -7.04 -22.30
N ASN A 671 -8.54 -8.01 -21.53
CA ASN A 671 -9.13 -9.34 -21.36
C ASN A 671 -8.75 -9.97 -20.01
N LYS A 672 -9.76 -10.33 -19.19
CA LYS A 672 -9.55 -10.85 -17.82
C LYS A 672 -8.74 -12.15 -17.75
N ASP A 673 -8.76 -12.98 -18.80
CA ASP A 673 -8.07 -14.28 -18.83
C ASP A 673 -6.64 -14.18 -19.39
N GLN A 674 -6.29 -13.04 -20.00
CA GLN A 674 -5.01 -12.85 -20.70
C GLN A 674 -3.81 -12.99 -19.77
N TRP A 675 -3.89 -12.53 -18.52
CA TRP A 675 -2.80 -12.67 -17.56
C TRP A 675 -2.47 -14.14 -17.25
N SER A 676 -3.48 -14.94 -16.93
CA SER A 676 -3.32 -16.36 -16.66
C SER A 676 -2.75 -17.10 -17.88
N TRP A 677 -3.22 -16.74 -19.07
CA TRP A 677 -2.65 -17.23 -20.33
C TRP A 677 -1.19 -16.83 -20.51
N PHE A 678 -0.86 -15.56 -20.29
CA PHE A 678 0.48 -15.01 -20.46
C PHE A 678 1.49 -15.70 -19.54
N LEU A 679 1.15 -15.88 -18.26
CA LEU A 679 2.00 -16.60 -17.31
C LEU A 679 2.25 -18.05 -17.73
N ASN A 680 1.24 -18.74 -18.28
CA ASN A 680 1.40 -20.09 -18.80
C ASN A 680 2.31 -20.13 -20.04
N VAL A 681 2.17 -19.15 -20.95
CA VAL A 681 3.03 -19.03 -22.13
C VAL A 681 4.49 -18.80 -21.74
N LEU A 682 4.76 -17.96 -20.73
CA LEU A 682 6.14 -17.69 -20.26
C LEU A 682 6.87 -18.97 -19.85
N ASN A 683 6.17 -19.96 -19.27
CA ASN A 683 6.78 -21.24 -18.91
C ASN A 683 7.21 -22.10 -20.12
N ASN A 684 6.77 -21.76 -21.32
CA ASN A 684 6.97 -22.54 -22.55
C ASN A 684 7.76 -21.78 -23.64
N VAL A 685 8.39 -20.65 -23.29
CA VAL A 685 9.19 -19.84 -24.23
C VAL A 685 10.37 -20.64 -24.80
N LYS A 686 10.48 -20.69 -26.13
CA LYS A 686 11.52 -21.43 -26.85
C LYS A 686 12.69 -20.51 -27.22
N GLY A 687 13.82 -21.13 -27.57
CA GLY A 687 15.01 -20.42 -28.01
C GLY A 687 15.62 -19.52 -26.92
N ASP A 688 16.39 -18.52 -27.31
CA ASP A 688 17.17 -17.68 -26.40
C ASP A 688 16.54 -16.30 -26.15
N ASN A 689 15.56 -15.92 -26.98
CA ASN A 689 15.05 -14.56 -27.04
C ASN A 689 13.52 -14.53 -26.98
N LEU A 690 13.01 -13.66 -26.12
CA LEU A 690 11.59 -13.34 -26.00
C LEU A 690 11.35 -11.91 -26.48
N PHE A 691 10.47 -11.77 -27.47
CA PHE A 691 9.95 -10.49 -27.93
C PHE A 691 8.48 -10.38 -27.56
N ILE A 692 8.14 -9.42 -26.70
CA ILE A 692 6.76 -9.04 -26.42
C ILE A 692 6.37 -7.90 -27.36
N VAL A 693 5.21 -8.00 -27.99
CA VAL A 693 4.72 -7.01 -28.94
C VAL A 693 3.38 -6.46 -28.46
N LEU A 694 3.30 -5.15 -28.25
CA LEU A 694 2.13 -4.46 -27.67
C LEU A 694 1.60 -3.34 -28.60
N PRO A 695 0.27 -3.16 -28.68
CA PRO A 695 -0.33 -2.02 -29.38
C PRO A 695 -0.13 -0.68 -28.68
N LYS A 696 0.16 -0.65 -27.39
CA LYS A 696 0.43 0.57 -26.62
C LYS A 696 1.69 0.44 -25.76
N PRO A 697 2.26 1.56 -25.28
CA PRO A 697 3.37 1.50 -24.33
C PRO A 697 2.92 0.87 -23.00
N VAL A 698 3.86 0.28 -22.25
CA VAL A 698 3.57 -0.16 -20.87
C VAL A 698 3.37 1.04 -19.94
N TRP A 699 4.21 2.06 -20.08
CA TRP A 699 4.22 3.26 -19.22
C TRP A 699 3.81 4.53 -19.96
N GLY A 700 3.42 5.56 -19.20
CA GLY A 700 3.03 6.87 -19.73
C GLY A 700 1.53 7.01 -19.91
N SER A 701 1.08 8.18 -20.38
CA SER A 701 -0.34 8.53 -20.48
C SER A 701 -1.15 7.57 -21.36
N ASP A 702 -0.51 7.02 -22.39
CA ASP A 702 -1.14 6.14 -23.37
C ASP A 702 -0.97 4.65 -23.03
N GLY A 703 -0.29 4.32 -21.93
CA GLY A 703 -0.03 2.95 -21.53
C GLY A 703 -1.04 2.36 -20.54
N PHE A 704 -0.53 1.47 -19.68
CA PHE A 704 -1.35 0.81 -18.66
C PHE A 704 -1.91 1.86 -17.70
N LYS A 705 -3.23 1.81 -17.46
CA LYS A 705 -3.92 2.77 -16.59
C LYS A 705 -3.70 2.47 -15.11
N ASP A 706 -3.56 1.20 -14.75
CA ASP A 706 -3.11 0.81 -13.41
C ASP A 706 -1.58 0.64 -13.41
N THR A 707 -0.89 1.61 -12.82
CA THR A 707 0.58 1.59 -12.69
C THR A 707 1.11 0.39 -11.91
N ARG A 708 0.31 -0.23 -11.04
CA ARG A 708 0.69 -1.47 -10.33
C ARG A 708 0.64 -2.67 -11.25
N GLU A 709 -0.29 -2.70 -12.21
CA GLU A 709 -0.32 -3.73 -13.25
C GLU A 709 0.89 -3.59 -14.18
N ALA A 710 1.24 -2.36 -14.54
CA ALA A 710 2.45 -2.07 -15.34
C ALA A 710 3.72 -2.55 -14.63
N GLN A 711 3.84 -2.25 -13.33
CA GLN A 711 4.96 -2.72 -12.51
C GLN A 711 4.97 -4.26 -12.41
N LEU A 712 3.82 -4.87 -12.14
CA LEU A 712 3.70 -6.33 -12.07
C LEU A 712 4.12 -7.00 -13.39
N PHE A 713 3.80 -6.38 -14.52
CA PHE A 713 4.20 -6.85 -15.85
C PHE A 713 5.72 -6.80 -16.04
N GLU A 714 6.36 -5.69 -15.68
CA GLU A 714 7.83 -5.59 -15.69
C GLU A 714 8.48 -6.59 -14.73
N ASP A 715 8.02 -6.67 -13.48
CA ASP A 715 8.55 -7.58 -12.46
C ASP A 715 8.45 -9.05 -12.92
N THR A 716 7.33 -9.41 -13.55
CA THR A 716 7.10 -10.76 -14.09
C THR A 716 8.13 -11.10 -15.16
N LEU A 717 8.36 -10.18 -16.10
CA LEU A 717 9.33 -10.36 -17.18
C LEU A 717 10.78 -10.33 -16.68
N GLN A 718 11.08 -9.50 -15.69
CA GLN A 718 12.40 -9.44 -15.05
C GLN A 718 12.69 -10.79 -14.37
N LYS A 719 11.75 -11.29 -13.57
CA LYS A 719 11.88 -12.58 -12.89
C LYS A 719 12.00 -13.74 -13.89
N PHE A 720 11.26 -13.70 -15.00
CA PHE A 720 11.42 -14.65 -16.09
C PHE A 720 12.84 -14.62 -16.67
N ARG A 721 13.38 -13.42 -16.96
CA ARG A 721 14.75 -13.25 -17.46
C ARG A 721 15.78 -13.77 -16.48
N GLU A 722 15.67 -13.43 -15.19
CA GLU A 722 16.59 -13.87 -14.14
C GLU A 722 16.60 -15.40 -14.00
N ASN A 723 15.42 -16.03 -14.05
CA ASN A 723 15.29 -17.49 -13.91
C ASN A 723 15.77 -18.27 -15.13
N THR A 724 15.66 -17.69 -16.34
CA THR A 724 15.93 -18.41 -17.59
C THR A 724 17.21 -17.99 -18.29
N GLY A 725 17.76 -16.83 -17.98
CA GLY A 725 18.88 -16.22 -18.70
C GLY A 725 18.60 -15.90 -20.17
N LYS A 726 17.31 -15.82 -20.57
CA LYS A 726 16.86 -15.44 -21.92
C LYS A 726 16.80 -13.92 -22.05
N ASN A 727 16.96 -13.41 -23.27
CA ASN A 727 16.74 -11.99 -23.54
C ASN A 727 15.25 -11.66 -23.53
N VAL A 728 14.88 -10.47 -23.06
CA VAL A 728 13.50 -9.97 -23.10
C VAL A 728 13.48 -8.57 -23.72
N TRP A 729 12.67 -8.43 -24.77
CA TRP A 729 12.46 -7.19 -25.50
C TRP A 729 10.97 -6.90 -25.57
N ILE A 730 10.57 -5.66 -25.31
CA ILE A 730 9.23 -5.14 -25.47
C ILE A 730 9.24 -4.18 -26.64
N ILE A 731 8.45 -4.51 -27.65
CA ILE A 731 8.27 -3.78 -28.88
C ILE A 731 6.85 -3.23 -28.86
N TYR A 732 6.66 -1.93 -29.06
CA TYR A 732 5.32 -1.36 -29.01
C TYR A 732 5.11 -0.21 -30.00
N ASN A 733 3.84 0.13 -30.24
CA ASN A 733 3.49 1.28 -31.07
C ASN A 733 3.73 2.58 -30.30
N GLY A 734 4.70 3.37 -30.76
CA GLY A 734 5.07 4.63 -30.12
C GLY A 734 4.22 5.81 -30.60
N SER A 735 4.52 6.99 -30.06
CA SER A 735 3.97 8.28 -30.50
C SER A 735 5.00 9.18 -31.19
N ILE A 736 6.24 8.70 -31.32
CA ILE A 736 7.36 9.40 -31.99
C ILE A 736 8.09 8.45 -32.97
N PRO A 737 8.87 8.99 -33.94
CA PRO A 737 9.60 8.21 -34.95
C PRO A 737 10.33 6.98 -34.48
N PHE A 738 11.08 7.16 -33.40
CA PHE A 738 11.87 6.10 -32.82
C PHE A 738 12.08 6.39 -31.33
N TYR A 739 11.97 5.37 -30.51
CA TYR A 739 12.31 5.44 -29.09
C TYR A 739 12.89 4.11 -28.63
N THR A 740 13.84 4.18 -27.70
CA THR A 740 14.35 3.02 -26.99
C THR A 740 14.89 3.39 -25.62
N THR A 741 14.78 2.46 -24.68
CA THR A 741 15.37 2.52 -23.34
C THR A 741 15.60 1.11 -22.81
N LEU A 742 16.35 0.99 -21.71
CA LEU A 742 16.32 -0.18 -20.83
C LEU A 742 15.58 0.18 -19.54
N ASN A 743 14.79 -0.77 -19.03
CA ASN A 743 14.22 -0.78 -17.67
C ASN A 743 14.57 -2.14 -17.07
N ASP A 744 15.38 -2.17 -16.00
CA ASP A 744 15.82 -3.40 -15.33
C ASP A 744 16.32 -4.52 -16.29
N ASN A 745 17.09 -4.09 -17.29
CA ASN A 745 17.64 -4.85 -18.41
C ASN A 745 16.62 -5.42 -19.42
N ILE A 746 15.35 -5.04 -19.33
CA ILE A 746 14.35 -5.31 -20.36
C ILE A 746 14.42 -4.18 -21.37
N ARG A 747 14.60 -4.55 -22.65
CA ARG A 747 14.71 -3.59 -23.73
C ARG A 747 13.34 -3.12 -24.15
N TYR A 748 13.10 -1.81 -24.12
CA TYR A 748 11.94 -1.18 -24.73
C TYR A 748 12.34 -0.55 -26.04
N ILE A 749 11.57 -0.78 -27.09
CA ILE A 749 11.79 -0.18 -28.40
C ILE A 749 10.46 0.08 -29.08
N SER A 750 10.29 1.25 -29.70
CA SER A 750 9.04 1.58 -30.38
C SER A 750 9.25 2.32 -31.67
N ASN A 751 8.33 2.08 -32.58
CA ASN A 751 8.12 2.84 -33.80
C ASN A 751 6.63 3.16 -33.88
N TYR A 752 6.30 4.33 -34.39
CA TYR A 752 4.91 4.79 -34.46
C TYR A 752 4.25 4.50 -35.83
N GLY A 753 5.02 3.98 -36.80
CA GLY A 753 4.52 3.66 -38.14
C GLY A 753 3.96 4.90 -38.83
N THR A 754 2.65 4.91 -39.09
CA THR A 754 1.93 6.06 -39.66
C THR A 754 1.13 6.87 -38.65
N ASN A 755 1.19 6.52 -37.36
CA ASN A 755 0.40 7.14 -36.28
C ASN A 755 0.97 8.49 -35.79
N TYR A 756 1.26 9.44 -36.70
CA TYR A 756 1.76 10.77 -36.30
C TYR A 756 0.62 11.68 -35.83
N GLY A 757 0.84 12.42 -34.74
CA GLY A 757 -0.12 13.37 -34.17
C GLY A 757 -0.29 14.65 -35.00
N GLY A 758 -1.07 14.59 -36.08
CA GLY A 758 -1.73 15.74 -36.73
C GLY A 758 -0.86 16.87 -37.34
N GLY A 759 0.47 16.79 -37.28
CA GLY A 759 1.41 17.78 -37.83
C GLY A 759 1.78 17.56 -39.30
N LYS A 760 2.61 18.46 -39.86
CA LYS A 760 3.28 18.20 -41.15
C LYS A 760 4.33 17.10 -40.94
N MET A 761 4.15 15.97 -41.60
CA MET A 761 5.13 14.89 -41.66
C MET A 761 6.20 15.21 -42.71
N ASP A 762 7.47 15.12 -42.33
CA ASP A 762 8.58 15.01 -43.28
C ASP A 762 8.90 13.52 -43.46
N ILE A 763 8.55 12.98 -44.63
CA ILE A 763 8.72 11.55 -44.93
C ILE A 763 10.19 11.10 -44.91
N PHE A 764 11.15 12.02 -44.97
CA PHE A 764 12.58 11.68 -44.95
C PHE A 764 13.15 11.57 -43.54
N THR A 765 12.49 12.18 -42.54
CA THR A 765 12.93 12.15 -41.14
C THR A 765 11.99 11.39 -40.24
N ASP A 766 10.70 11.40 -40.55
CA ASP A 766 9.65 10.90 -39.67
C ASP A 766 9.24 9.47 -40.06
N ALA A 767 9.20 9.15 -41.37
CA ALA A 767 8.90 7.80 -41.81
C ALA A 767 10.13 6.89 -41.63
N ARG A 768 10.17 6.20 -40.49
CA ARG A 768 11.27 5.33 -40.08
C ARG A 768 10.78 3.92 -39.80
N TYR A 769 11.69 2.96 -39.85
CA TYR A 769 11.47 1.59 -39.41
C TYR A 769 12.66 1.09 -38.59
N ILE A 770 12.49 0.00 -37.86
CA ILE A 770 13.57 -0.58 -37.07
C ILE A 770 13.99 -1.90 -37.68
N SER A 771 15.29 -2.07 -37.91
CA SER A 771 15.91 -3.34 -38.24
C SER A 771 16.42 -3.97 -36.96
N ILE A 772 15.90 -5.13 -36.54
CA ILE A 772 16.42 -5.90 -35.41
C ILE A 772 17.20 -7.09 -35.95
N MET A 773 18.44 -7.25 -35.51
CA MET A 773 19.37 -8.29 -35.94
C MET A 773 19.71 -9.19 -34.75
N VAL A 774 19.35 -10.46 -34.87
CA VAL A 774 19.56 -11.51 -33.88
C VAL A 774 20.67 -12.42 -34.38
N ASN A 775 21.71 -12.60 -33.55
CA ASN A 775 22.76 -13.61 -33.73
C ASN A 775 22.85 -14.44 -32.44
N GLY A 776 22.10 -15.55 -32.34
CA GLY A 776 22.01 -16.31 -31.09
C GLY A 776 21.42 -15.45 -29.97
N LYS A 777 22.20 -15.21 -28.90
CA LYS A 777 21.84 -14.33 -27.77
C LYS A 777 22.18 -12.85 -27.99
N ASP A 778 22.97 -12.53 -29.01
CA ASP A 778 23.34 -11.15 -29.28
C ASP A 778 22.27 -10.51 -30.17
N ILE A 779 21.60 -9.48 -29.64
CA ILE A 779 20.57 -8.73 -30.35
C ILE A 779 21.02 -7.28 -30.48
N TYR A 780 21.05 -6.81 -31.72
CA TYR A 780 21.33 -5.43 -32.12
C TYR A 780 20.12 -4.85 -32.85
N TYR A 781 20.05 -3.53 -32.92
CA TYR A 781 19.03 -2.84 -33.70
C TYR A 781 19.63 -1.65 -34.45
N GLN A 782 18.93 -1.19 -35.47
CA GLN A 782 19.20 0.09 -36.12
C GLN A 782 17.89 0.77 -36.50
N ASP A 783 17.76 2.05 -36.17
CA ASP A 783 16.71 2.90 -36.74
C ASP A 783 17.09 3.31 -38.16
N LYS A 784 16.15 3.20 -39.10
CA LYS A 784 16.43 3.41 -40.52
C LYS A 784 15.35 4.28 -41.13
N ASP A 785 15.77 5.17 -42.02
CA ASP A 785 14.85 5.99 -42.80
C ASP A 785 14.19 5.11 -43.86
N LEU A 786 12.87 5.24 -44.00
CA LEU A 786 12.12 4.48 -44.99
C LEU A 786 12.28 5.07 -46.40
N PHE A 787 12.54 6.38 -46.47
CA PHE A 787 12.79 7.13 -47.69
C PHE A 787 14.15 7.80 -47.63
N THR A 788 14.90 7.76 -48.73
CA THR A 788 16.14 8.51 -48.92
C THR A 788 15.85 9.77 -49.74
N LYS A 789 16.46 10.91 -49.37
CA LYS A 789 16.35 12.18 -50.11
C LYS A 789 16.92 12.12 -51.51
#